data_AF-A0A399ZLK4-F1
#
_entry.id   AF-A0A399ZLK4-F1
#
_cell.length_a   1.000
_cell.length_b   1.000
_cell.length_c   1.000
_cell.angle_alpha   90.00
_cell.angle_beta   90.00
_cell.angle_gamma   90.00
#
_symmetry.space_group_name_H-M   'P 1'
#
loop_
_entity.id
_entity.type
_entity.pdbx_description
1 polymer ?
#
loop_
_entity_poly.entity_id
_entity_poly.type
_entity_poly.pdbx_seq_one_letter_code
_entity_poly.pdbx_strand_id
1 'polypeptide(L)'
;MEQYSSDWHIELQNWLAQNSRTESTEKTELRNAFLDRFPKEKLGALTLEEYALGRGSRDTFCYWLEYETRPLGGMGGASAKKFRVWWSRTEKRWRWVSRYSSAKDAFENVRTGLVELGRAVERGQFDALDEIGGQYLGANNNMLRVKVLSLYFPEQFLPIFQPQHLEYFMRLFGESARDEVIHRNLQLLKEMRALPEFQGFDTRQMASFLYDCFSPKPKHVGPIEIKDELEGESQDNAKELQAQVERTERAALAHVEPQLVTGLEGHPELESEEEEEEAVPDAKPVLSQARDWTISVLREKMDRNQIDLQPKYQREYVWRLKPELPSRLIESLLLDIPIPPVYLGKLPGGKLDVIDGQQRLTTLINFVGNKFPLQKLVGLKSLNGSYFRDLSEEQQSKILDAPIHSIVIDAGNNLNLRYEIFERLNRGSMSLNEQELRTCVYRGLFADLLIELEATPIWRKIKGTAEPEPRFAEREMILRFFALAQRIDAYSGNLKKFLNDYMGDYAPKEPDKIQSLRQMFLQTMENVYAVFGAESGRLFTRGSTLKPTAEGRWEPKFSISALDIQAGALVGQTPAQVRANAARIKQAYMLYLTANPQILEAITKRPAAKEATRLRWLGFKLEVQKILAGHDSDYSAGGTHDPLKDAKLLLQIGLVEAAGIRAGVALENHLKNLCKQQRPPIELEAKDTLWKCNLALKNASVFDNAQFLQVQWMSDIRNRSAHAGMAPVTRQEIVEMIAKVQDIVAKYPLSM
;
A
#
# COMPACT_ATOMS: atom_id res chain seq x y z
N MET A 1 -2.70 -27.01 -28.90
CA MET A 1 -3.75 -27.84 -28.28
C MET A 1 -3.03 -28.83 -27.38
N GLU A 2 -3.61 -29.08 -26.19
CA GLU A 2 -3.18 -30.05 -25.15
C GLU A 2 -2.07 -29.61 -24.18
N GLN A 3 -2.45 -28.96 -23.06
CA GLN A 3 -1.91 -29.20 -21.70
C GLN A 3 -2.61 -28.34 -20.61
N TYR A 4 -3.95 -28.28 -20.62
CA TYR A 4 -4.75 -27.71 -19.51
C TYR A 4 -5.77 -28.74 -19.01
N SER A 5 -5.31 -29.95 -18.70
CA SER A 5 -6.08 -30.84 -17.83
C SER A 5 -5.48 -30.72 -16.42
N SER A 6 -5.75 -29.61 -15.74
CA SER A 6 -5.77 -29.63 -14.28
C SER A 6 -6.99 -30.47 -13.92
N ASP A 7 -6.78 -31.66 -13.39
CA ASP A 7 -7.86 -32.62 -13.16
C ASP A 7 -8.75 -32.12 -12.02
N TRP A 8 -9.65 -31.19 -12.33
CA TRP A 8 -10.52 -30.51 -11.37
C TRP A 8 -11.41 -31.51 -10.62
N HIS A 9 -11.59 -32.72 -11.17
CA HIS A 9 -12.20 -33.85 -10.48
C HIS A 9 -11.46 -34.19 -9.19
N ILE A 10 -10.11 -34.22 -9.19
CA ILE A 10 -9.30 -34.54 -8.00
C ILE A 10 -9.44 -33.44 -6.95
N GLU A 11 -9.34 -32.18 -7.37
CA GLU A 11 -9.52 -31.04 -6.47
C GLU A 11 -10.93 -30.98 -5.90
N LEU A 12 -11.95 -31.34 -6.68
CA LEU A 12 -13.33 -31.41 -6.22
C LEU A 12 -13.53 -32.50 -5.16
N GLN A 13 -12.93 -33.68 -5.34
CA GLN A 13 -12.97 -34.74 -4.32
C GLN A 13 -12.27 -34.30 -3.02
N ASN A 14 -11.11 -33.66 -3.13
CA ASN A 14 -10.37 -33.15 -1.97
C ASN A 14 -11.14 -32.04 -1.24
N TRP A 15 -11.77 -31.13 -1.98
CA TRP A 15 -12.55 -30.03 -1.41
C TRP A 15 -13.81 -30.55 -0.70
N LEU A 16 -14.47 -31.57 -1.25
CA LEU A 16 -15.63 -32.23 -0.63
C LEU A 16 -15.30 -33.00 0.66
N ALA A 17 -14.03 -33.34 0.91
CA ALA A 17 -13.63 -33.95 2.17
C ALA A 17 -13.76 -32.97 3.36
N GLN A 18 -13.81 -31.67 3.10
CA GLN A 18 -13.83 -30.61 4.11
C GLN A 18 -15.02 -29.66 3.98
N ASN A 19 -15.81 -29.75 2.90
CA ASN A 19 -16.90 -28.83 2.58
C ASN A 19 -18.16 -29.57 2.10
N SER A 20 -19.33 -29.05 2.48
CA SER A 20 -20.63 -29.58 2.06
C SER A 20 -21.00 -29.11 0.65
N ARG A 21 -21.80 -29.91 -0.07
CA ARG A 21 -22.43 -29.52 -1.33
C ARG A 21 -23.50 -28.44 -1.15
N THR A 22 -24.06 -28.36 0.05
CA THR A 22 -25.09 -27.39 0.42
C THR A 22 -24.57 -26.37 1.41
N GLU A 23 -25.12 -25.16 1.32
CA GLU A 23 -24.78 -24.07 2.19
C GLU A 23 -25.15 -24.31 3.65
N SER A 24 -24.32 -23.80 4.56
CA SER A 24 -24.60 -23.73 6.00
C SER A 24 -25.89 -22.95 6.29
N THR A 25 -26.65 -23.41 7.30
CA THR A 25 -27.87 -22.76 7.78
C THR A 25 -27.68 -21.27 8.07
N GLU A 26 -26.56 -20.88 8.70
CA GLU A 26 -26.25 -19.48 9.05
C GLU A 26 -26.22 -18.53 7.85
N LYS A 27 -25.64 -18.95 6.72
CA LYS A 27 -25.58 -18.14 5.50
C LYS A 27 -26.94 -18.05 4.80
N THR A 28 -27.75 -19.10 4.89
CA THR A 28 -29.14 -19.10 4.41
C THR A 28 -29.97 -18.13 5.24
N GLU A 29 -29.83 -18.15 6.56
CA GLU A 29 -30.48 -17.20 7.48
C GLU A 29 -30.06 -15.76 7.21
N LEU A 30 -28.76 -15.51 7.01
CA LEU A 30 -28.24 -14.17 6.67
C LEU A 30 -28.84 -13.64 5.35
N ARG A 31 -28.97 -14.51 4.34
CA ARG A 31 -29.63 -14.14 3.08
C ARG A 31 -31.11 -13.84 3.31
N ASN A 32 -31.82 -14.65 4.10
CA ASN A 32 -33.23 -14.42 4.39
C ASN A 32 -33.43 -13.10 5.16
N ALA A 33 -32.55 -12.78 6.12
CA ALA A 33 -32.57 -11.50 6.82
C ALA A 33 -32.41 -10.30 5.87
N PHE A 34 -31.55 -10.43 4.83
CA PHE A 34 -31.45 -9.41 3.79
C PHE A 34 -32.75 -9.26 2.98
N LEU A 35 -33.39 -10.37 2.62
CA LEU A 35 -34.65 -10.36 1.84
C LEU A 35 -35.84 -9.86 2.65
N ASP A 36 -35.90 -10.16 3.94
CA ASP A 36 -36.92 -9.65 4.84
C ASP A 36 -36.79 -8.13 5.01
N ARG A 37 -35.55 -7.65 5.07
CA ARG A 37 -35.26 -6.21 5.18
C ARG A 37 -35.51 -5.47 3.88
N PHE A 38 -35.12 -6.06 2.75
CA PHE A 38 -35.24 -5.49 1.42
C PHE A 38 -35.92 -6.49 0.48
N PRO A 39 -37.25 -6.65 0.58
CA PRO A 39 -37.96 -7.54 -0.32
C PRO A 39 -37.99 -6.94 -1.73
N LYS A 40 -37.86 -7.78 -2.75
CA LYS A 40 -37.74 -7.37 -4.15
C LYS A 40 -38.90 -6.47 -4.60
N GLU A 41 -40.10 -6.72 -4.07
CA GLU A 41 -41.34 -5.98 -4.35
C GLU A 41 -41.27 -4.53 -3.83
N LYS A 42 -40.49 -4.28 -2.78
CA LYS A 42 -40.32 -2.95 -2.17
C LYS A 42 -39.13 -2.18 -2.73
N LEU A 43 -38.33 -2.76 -3.63
CA LEU A 43 -37.21 -2.04 -4.28
C LEU A 43 -37.66 -0.75 -4.97
N GLY A 44 -38.84 -0.75 -5.59
CA GLY A 44 -39.41 0.44 -6.23
C GLY A 44 -39.84 1.54 -5.26
N ALA A 45 -40.05 1.20 -3.98
CA ALA A 45 -40.45 2.12 -2.93
C ALA A 45 -39.28 2.62 -2.06
N LEU A 46 -38.07 2.10 -2.27
CA LEU A 46 -36.88 2.55 -1.55
C LEU A 46 -36.71 4.07 -1.67
N THR A 47 -36.39 4.70 -0.54
CA THR A 47 -35.93 6.09 -0.46
C THR A 47 -34.43 6.18 -0.67
N LEU A 48 -33.94 7.38 -0.98
CA LEU A 48 -32.51 7.65 -1.14
C LEU A 48 -31.74 7.34 0.15
N GLU A 49 -32.33 7.65 1.29
CA GLU A 49 -31.78 7.41 2.63
C GLU A 49 -31.70 5.94 2.98
N GLU A 50 -32.72 5.15 2.63
CA GLU A 50 -32.72 3.69 2.84
C GLU A 50 -31.77 2.97 1.87
N TYR A 51 -31.48 3.58 0.72
CA TYR A 51 -30.56 3.01 -0.26
C TYR A 51 -29.09 3.29 0.07
N ALA A 52 -28.73 4.56 0.30
CA ALA A 52 -27.36 5.02 0.16
C ALA A 52 -26.43 4.70 1.35
N LEU A 53 -25.13 4.60 1.06
CA LEU A 53 -24.08 4.51 2.08
C LEU A 53 -23.73 5.91 2.63
N GLY A 54 -23.30 5.99 3.90
CA GLY A 54 -22.55 7.14 4.41
C GLY A 54 -23.24 7.98 5.49
N ARG A 55 -24.55 7.84 5.72
CA ARG A 55 -25.26 8.62 6.76
C ARG A 55 -25.09 8.12 8.20
N GLY A 56 -24.31 7.07 8.41
CA GLY A 56 -24.08 6.49 9.75
C GLY A 56 -25.04 5.35 10.11
N SER A 57 -26.15 5.22 9.39
CA SER A 57 -27.01 4.04 9.48
C SER A 57 -26.28 2.80 8.94
N ARG A 58 -26.27 1.73 9.74
CA ARG A 58 -25.86 0.37 9.34
C ARG A 58 -27.01 -0.41 8.68
N ASP A 59 -28.14 0.24 8.46
CA ASP A 59 -29.36 -0.40 8.02
C ASP A 59 -29.87 0.22 6.71
N THR A 60 -28.96 0.31 5.74
CA THR A 60 -29.26 0.76 4.37
C THR A 60 -28.91 -0.32 3.36
N PHE A 61 -29.55 -0.29 2.20
CA PHE A 61 -29.37 -1.29 1.15
C PHE A 61 -27.90 -1.46 0.75
N CYS A 62 -27.18 -0.35 0.50
CA CYS A 62 -25.77 -0.40 0.14
C CYS A 62 -24.88 -0.91 1.29
N TYR A 63 -25.21 -0.60 2.54
CA TYR A 63 -24.46 -1.09 3.69
C TYR A 63 -24.60 -2.61 3.82
N TRP A 64 -25.83 -3.13 3.71
CA TRP A 64 -26.09 -4.56 3.74
C TRP A 64 -25.41 -5.30 2.58
N LEU A 65 -25.42 -4.73 1.38
CA LEU A 65 -24.73 -5.31 0.23
C LEU A 65 -23.20 -5.39 0.44
N GLU A 66 -22.59 -4.39 1.06
CA GLU A 66 -21.12 -4.30 1.18
C GLU A 66 -20.55 -5.02 2.40
N TYR A 67 -21.21 -4.87 3.56
CA TYR A 67 -20.67 -5.27 4.85
C TYR A 67 -21.40 -6.49 5.42
N GLU A 68 -22.72 -6.43 5.59
CA GLU A 68 -23.48 -7.51 6.23
C GLU A 68 -23.50 -8.79 5.39
N THR A 69 -23.77 -8.68 4.09
CA THR A 69 -23.81 -9.85 3.19
C THR A 69 -22.45 -10.24 2.61
N ARG A 70 -21.35 -9.77 3.21
CA ARG A 70 -19.97 -10.11 2.81
C ARG A 70 -19.69 -11.62 2.85
N PRO A 71 -20.17 -12.40 3.85
CA PRO A 71 -20.04 -13.86 3.85
C PRO A 71 -20.73 -14.54 2.64
N LEU A 72 -21.70 -13.88 2.01
CA LEU A 72 -22.41 -14.33 0.80
C LEU A 72 -21.74 -13.86 -0.50
N GLY A 73 -20.48 -13.41 -0.44
CA GLY A 73 -19.68 -12.90 -1.56
C GLY A 73 -19.33 -11.42 -1.41
N GLY A 74 -18.04 -11.10 -1.24
CA GLY A 74 -17.58 -9.74 -0.95
C GLY A 74 -17.56 -8.80 -2.16
N MET A 75 -17.93 -7.54 -1.95
CA MET A 75 -17.82 -6.44 -2.93
C MET A 75 -16.64 -5.49 -2.64
N GLY A 76 -15.52 -6.00 -2.13
CA GLY A 76 -14.32 -5.22 -1.80
C GLY A 76 -13.56 -4.70 -3.02
N GLY A 77 -12.72 -3.66 -2.82
CA GLY A 77 -11.78 -3.17 -3.84
C GLY A 77 -12.27 -2.03 -4.74
N ALA A 78 -13.44 -1.45 -4.49
CA ALA A 78 -13.97 -0.31 -5.24
C ALA A 78 -14.64 0.73 -4.32
N SER A 79 -14.44 2.02 -4.61
CA SER A 79 -15.00 3.14 -3.83
C SER A 79 -16.55 3.16 -3.78
N ALA A 80 -17.13 3.93 -2.84
CA ALA A 80 -18.57 4.14 -2.71
C ALA A 80 -19.26 4.63 -4.01
N LYS A 81 -18.48 5.14 -4.98
CA LYS A 81 -18.92 5.49 -6.33
C LYS A 81 -19.61 4.33 -7.08
N LYS A 82 -19.34 3.06 -6.71
CA LYS A 82 -20.01 1.87 -7.25
C LYS A 82 -21.52 1.86 -7.00
N PHE A 83 -21.98 2.53 -5.94
CA PHE A 83 -23.41 2.68 -5.62
C PHE A 83 -24.09 3.81 -6.37
N ARG A 84 -23.35 4.53 -7.23
CA ARG A 84 -23.78 5.67 -8.07
C ARG A 84 -24.18 6.95 -7.32
N VAL A 85 -24.75 6.82 -6.13
CA VAL A 85 -25.10 7.91 -5.22
C VAL A 85 -24.79 7.50 -3.78
N TRP A 86 -24.19 8.40 -3.01
CA TRP A 86 -23.80 8.17 -1.62
C TRP A 86 -23.78 9.49 -0.83
N TRP A 87 -23.84 9.39 0.49
CA TRP A 87 -23.65 10.53 1.37
C TRP A 87 -22.16 10.71 1.71
N SER A 88 -21.58 11.87 1.41
CA SER A 88 -20.22 12.20 1.83
C SER A 88 -20.24 12.72 3.26
N ARG A 89 -19.58 11.99 4.18
CA ARG A 89 -19.44 12.42 5.59
C ARG A 89 -18.57 13.67 5.71
N THR A 90 -17.47 13.74 4.96
CA THR A 90 -16.52 14.85 4.95
C THR A 90 -17.16 16.15 4.45
N GLU A 91 -17.98 16.06 3.40
CA GLU A 91 -18.60 17.25 2.78
C GLU A 91 -20.02 17.52 3.26
N LYS A 92 -20.57 16.64 4.11
CA LYS A 92 -21.94 16.70 4.63
C LYS A 92 -23.00 16.94 3.54
N ARG A 93 -22.84 16.29 2.39
CA ARG A 93 -23.76 16.40 1.24
C ARG A 93 -23.84 15.11 0.43
N TRP A 94 -24.90 14.98 -0.36
CA TRP A 94 -25.01 13.93 -1.38
C TRP A 94 -23.95 14.09 -2.46
N ARG A 95 -23.31 12.98 -2.82
CA ARG A 95 -22.43 12.83 -3.97
C ARG A 95 -23.01 11.80 -4.91
N TRP A 96 -22.81 12.00 -6.20
CA TRP A 96 -23.26 11.09 -7.25
C TRP A 96 -22.25 11.07 -8.40
N VAL A 97 -22.37 10.07 -9.29
CA VAL A 97 -21.53 10.00 -10.49
C VAL A 97 -21.92 11.13 -11.45
N SER A 98 -20.94 11.82 -12.03
CA SER A 98 -21.11 13.03 -12.85
C SER A 98 -22.02 12.92 -14.08
N ARG A 99 -22.44 11.69 -14.47
CA ARG A 99 -23.42 11.48 -15.55
C ARG A 99 -24.85 11.85 -15.18
N TYR A 100 -25.14 12.03 -13.89
CA TYR A 100 -26.47 12.38 -13.39
C TYR A 100 -26.52 13.85 -12.97
N SER A 101 -27.69 14.44 -13.12
CA SER A 101 -27.94 15.86 -12.82
C SER A 101 -28.04 16.14 -11.32
N SER A 102 -28.50 15.16 -10.53
CA SER A 102 -28.67 15.28 -9.08
C SER A 102 -28.56 13.93 -8.37
N ALA A 103 -28.46 13.94 -7.04
CA ALA A 103 -28.51 12.74 -6.22
C ALA A 103 -29.83 11.96 -6.38
N LYS A 104 -30.95 12.70 -6.49
CA LYS A 104 -32.28 12.12 -6.69
C LYS A 104 -32.38 11.45 -8.06
N ASP A 105 -31.89 12.12 -9.11
CA ASP A 105 -31.83 11.58 -10.48
C ASP A 105 -30.94 10.32 -10.55
N ALA A 106 -29.76 10.35 -9.92
CA ALA A 106 -28.89 9.17 -9.82
C ALA A 106 -29.59 7.99 -9.12
N PHE A 107 -30.31 8.27 -8.03
CA PHE A 107 -31.04 7.27 -7.28
C PHE A 107 -32.24 6.70 -8.05
N GLU A 108 -33.04 7.55 -8.68
CA GLU A 108 -34.19 7.13 -9.49
C GLU A 108 -33.75 6.21 -10.62
N ASN A 109 -32.61 6.52 -11.28
CA ASN A 109 -32.02 5.65 -12.28
C ASN A 109 -31.58 4.30 -11.71
N VAL A 110 -30.90 4.30 -10.56
CA VAL A 110 -30.49 3.04 -9.91
C VAL A 110 -31.70 2.21 -9.51
N ARG A 111 -32.68 2.82 -8.84
CA ARG A 111 -33.89 2.15 -8.37
C ARG A 111 -34.65 1.51 -9.53
N THR A 112 -34.83 2.24 -10.63
CA THR A 112 -35.41 1.71 -11.86
C THR A 112 -34.60 0.53 -12.39
N GLY A 113 -33.27 0.66 -12.46
CA GLY A 113 -32.39 -0.43 -12.90
C GLY A 113 -32.50 -1.70 -12.07
N LEU A 114 -32.56 -1.58 -10.74
CA LEU A 114 -32.70 -2.74 -9.84
C LEU A 114 -34.05 -3.44 -10.04
N VAL A 115 -35.13 -2.68 -10.18
CA VAL A 115 -36.48 -3.21 -10.43
C VAL A 115 -36.56 -3.89 -11.79
N GLU A 116 -36.04 -3.26 -12.85
CA GLU A 116 -36.09 -3.82 -14.20
C GLU A 116 -35.20 -5.06 -14.34
N LEU A 117 -34.04 -5.11 -13.69
CA LEU A 117 -33.23 -6.34 -13.63
C LEU A 117 -34.00 -7.48 -12.94
N GLY A 118 -34.66 -7.22 -11.82
CA GLY A 118 -35.47 -8.23 -11.12
C GLY A 118 -36.60 -8.75 -12.00
N ARG A 119 -37.36 -7.85 -12.63
CA ARG A 119 -38.46 -8.20 -13.55
C ARG A 119 -37.99 -8.99 -14.76
N ALA A 120 -36.84 -8.62 -15.34
CA ALA A 120 -36.28 -9.33 -16.47
C ALA A 120 -35.92 -10.78 -16.12
N VAL A 121 -35.36 -11.03 -14.94
CA VAL A 121 -35.11 -12.41 -14.46
C VAL A 121 -36.42 -13.18 -14.27
N GLU A 122 -37.43 -12.58 -13.65
CA GLU A 122 -38.73 -13.22 -13.43
C GLU A 122 -39.47 -13.55 -14.74
N ARG A 123 -39.24 -12.77 -15.80
CA ARG A 123 -39.74 -13.01 -17.15
C ARG A 123 -38.87 -13.95 -17.99
N GLY A 124 -37.75 -14.43 -17.45
CA GLY A 124 -36.78 -15.27 -18.17
C GLY A 124 -36.02 -14.53 -19.28
N GLN A 125 -35.97 -13.20 -19.26
CA GLN A 125 -35.32 -12.35 -20.26
C GLN A 125 -33.82 -12.19 -19.96
N PHE A 126 -33.08 -13.30 -19.88
CA PHE A 126 -31.68 -13.31 -19.48
C PHE A 126 -30.76 -12.55 -20.45
N ASP A 127 -31.05 -12.59 -21.75
CA ASP A 127 -30.25 -11.92 -22.78
C ASP A 127 -30.28 -10.38 -22.65
N ALA A 128 -31.35 -9.82 -22.07
CA ALA A 128 -31.52 -8.39 -21.88
C ALA A 128 -30.83 -7.84 -20.61
N LEU A 129 -30.38 -8.71 -19.70
CA LEU A 129 -29.86 -8.30 -18.39
C LEU A 129 -28.59 -7.45 -18.51
N ASP A 130 -27.75 -7.75 -19.51
CA ASP A 130 -26.52 -6.99 -19.70
C ASP A 130 -26.80 -5.57 -20.21
N GLU A 131 -27.74 -5.42 -21.13
CA GLU A 131 -28.21 -4.14 -21.65
C GLU A 131 -28.90 -3.30 -20.57
N ILE A 132 -29.87 -3.89 -19.84
CA ILE A 132 -30.60 -3.21 -18.75
C ILE A 132 -29.63 -2.74 -17.67
N GLY A 133 -28.73 -3.62 -17.22
CA GLY A 133 -27.73 -3.27 -16.22
C GLY A 133 -26.75 -2.20 -16.73
N GLY A 134 -26.34 -2.28 -17.99
CA GLY A 134 -25.47 -1.29 -18.63
C GLY A 134 -26.10 0.09 -18.74
N GLN A 135 -27.38 0.15 -19.11
CA GLN A 135 -28.15 1.39 -19.27
C GLN A 135 -28.32 2.11 -17.93
N TYR A 136 -28.89 1.44 -16.93
CA TYR A 136 -29.30 2.07 -15.67
C TYR A 136 -28.19 2.08 -14.61
N LEU A 137 -27.51 0.95 -14.42
CA LEU A 137 -26.49 0.78 -13.38
C LEU A 137 -25.08 1.03 -13.90
N GLY A 138 -24.90 1.18 -15.22
CA GLY A 138 -23.68 1.53 -15.94
C GLY A 138 -22.83 0.31 -16.33
N ALA A 139 -22.39 0.29 -17.60
CA ALA A 139 -21.71 -0.84 -18.25
C ALA A 139 -20.59 -1.48 -17.42
N ASN A 140 -19.71 -0.68 -16.83
CA ASN A 140 -18.56 -1.19 -16.06
C ASN A 140 -18.83 -1.49 -14.56
N ASN A 141 -20.08 -1.41 -14.09
CA ASN A 141 -20.42 -1.58 -12.67
C ASN A 141 -20.99 -2.96 -12.36
N ASN A 142 -20.16 -3.96 -12.62
CA ASN A 142 -20.52 -5.37 -12.58
C ASN A 142 -20.81 -5.86 -11.15
N MET A 143 -20.16 -5.27 -10.15
CA MET A 143 -20.34 -5.64 -8.74
C MET A 143 -21.77 -5.40 -8.25
N LEU A 144 -22.32 -4.21 -8.47
CA LEU A 144 -23.69 -3.90 -8.06
C LEU A 144 -24.70 -4.78 -8.82
N ARG A 145 -24.47 -4.99 -10.12
CA ARG A 145 -25.36 -5.75 -11.00
C ARG A 145 -25.44 -7.22 -10.58
N VAL A 146 -24.30 -7.90 -10.49
CA VAL A 146 -24.25 -9.35 -10.25
C VAL A 146 -24.48 -9.69 -8.77
N LYS A 147 -24.02 -8.87 -7.82
CA LYS A 147 -24.27 -9.13 -6.38
C LYS A 147 -25.75 -9.12 -6.07
N VAL A 148 -26.49 -8.10 -6.53
CA VAL A 148 -27.93 -8.00 -6.33
C VAL A 148 -28.65 -9.21 -6.93
N LEU A 149 -28.32 -9.57 -8.17
CA LEU A 149 -28.89 -10.74 -8.84
C LEU A 149 -28.61 -12.05 -8.07
N SER A 150 -27.38 -12.25 -7.58
CA SER A 150 -27.02 -13.44 -6.80
C SER A 150 -27.72 -13.55 -5.45
N LEU A 151 -28.11 -12.43 -4.83
CA LEU A 151 -28.85 -12.42 -3.57
C LEU A 151 -30.35 -12.73 -3.81
N TYR A 152 -30.99 -12.07 -4.77
CA TYR A 152 -32.41 -12.29 -5.03
C TYR A 152 -32.69 -13.60 -5.77
N PHE A 153 -31.79 -14.02 -6.67
CA PHE A 153 -31.95 -15.19 -7.53
C PHE A 153 -30.72 -16.13 -7.40
N PRO A 154 -30.50 -16.72 -6.22
CA PRO A 154 -29.30 -17.52 -5.93
C PRO A 154 -29.18 -18.73 -6.84
N GLU A 155 -30.31 -19.29 -7.30
CA GLU A 155 -30.31 -20.43 -8.23
C GLU A 155 -29.97 -20.06 -9.66
N GLN A 156 -29.88 -18.77 -10.00
CA GLN A 156 -29.65 -18.32 -11.38
C GLN A 156 -28.28 -17.66 -11.56
N PHE A 157 -27.61 -17.26 -10.49
CA PHE A 157 -26.33 -16.53 -10.58
C PHE A 157 -25.32 -17.01 -9.56
N LEU A 158 -24.08 -17.22 -10.03
CA LEU A 158 -22.93 -17.43 -9.16
C LEU A 158 -22.56 -16.11 -8.46
N PRO A 159 -22.15 -16.10 -7.17
CA PRO A 159 -21.66 -14.91 -6.47
C PRO A 159 -20.23 -14.52 -6.94
N ILE A 160 -20.01 -14.44 -8.25
CA ILE A 160 -18.74 -14.09 -8.90
C ILE A 160 -18.97 -12.85 -9.76
N PHE A 161 -18.42 -11.71 -9.32
CA PHE A 161 -18.81 -10.40 -9.86
C PHE A 161 -17.84 -9.79 -10.87
N GLN A 162 -16.62 -10.35 -10.99
CA GLN A 162 -15.57 -9.79 -11.84
C GLN A 162 -15.50 -10.55 -13.17
N PRO A 163 -15.57 -9.87 -14.34
CA PRO A 163 -15.51 -10.51 -15.65
C PRO A 163 -14.24 -11.33 -15.86
N GLN A 164 -13.11 -10.87 -15.30
CA GLN A 164 -11.82 -11.55 -15.44
C GLN A 164 -11.78 -12.87 -14.66
N HIS A 165 -12.45 -12.93 -13.51
CA HIS A 165 -12.53 -14.16 -12.72
C HIS A 165 -13.43 -15.19 -13.41
N LEU A 166 -14.58 -14.75 -13.94
CA LEU A 166 -15.46 -15.61 -14.72
C LEU A 166 -14.75 -16.20 -15.94
N GLU A 167 -14.03 -15.37 -16.70
CA GLU A 167 -13.23 -15.83 -17.84
C GLU A 167 -12.12 -16.80 -17.44
N TYR A 168 -11.45 -16.55 -16.32
CA TYR A 168 -10.45 -17.46 -15.77
C TYR A 168 -11.06 -18.84 -15.45
N PHE A 169 -12.21 -18.87 -14.76
CA PHE A 169 -12.86 -20.13 -14.40
C PHE A 169 -13.46 -20.86 -15.61
N MET A 170 -14.01 -20.14 -16.59
CA MET A 170 -14.52 -20.76 -17.83
C MET A 170 -13.43 -21.51 -18.61
N ARG A 171 -12.20 -20.99 -18.60
CA ARG A 171 -11.06 -21.69 -19.23
C ARG A 171 -10.72 -23.03 -18.58
N LEU A 172 -11.02 -23.21 -17.29
CA LEU A 172 -10.84 -24.51 -16.61
C LEU A 172 -11.74 -25.60 -17.21
N PHE A 173 -12.90 -25.20 -17.72
CA PHE A 173 -13.87 -26.09 -18.38
C PHE A 173 -13.71 -26.13 -19.90
N GLY A 174 -12.60 -25.58 -20.45
CA GLY A 174 -12.30 -25.62 -21.88
C GLY A 174 -13.05 -24.61 -22.76
N GLU A 175 -13.75 -23.65 -22.15
CA GLU A 175 -14.61 -22.70 -22.86
C GLU A 175 -13.94 -21.34 -23.11
N SER A 176 -14.41 -20.64 -24.15
CA SER A 176 -13.98 -19.27 -24.49
C SER A 176 -15.11 -18.27 -24.23
N ALA A 177 -14.75 -17.10 -23.70
CA ALA A 177 -15.70 -16.14 -23.14
C ALA A 177 -16.32 -15.19 -24.19
N ARG A 178 -17.62 -14.87 -24.00
CA ARG A 178 -18.31 -13.72 -24.62
C ARG A 178 -17.96 -12.40 -23.91
N ASP A 179 -18.40 -11.26 -24.46
CA ASP A 179 -17.94 -9.92 -23.99
C ASP A 179 -18.51 -9.48 -22.62
N GLU A 180 -19.74 -9.85 -22.25
CA GLU A 180 -20.47 -9.23 -21.13
C GLU A 180 -20.57 -10.08 -19.83
N VAL A 181 -20.67 -9.42 -18.66
CA VAL A 181 -20.46 -10.07 -17.34
C VAL A 181 -21.56 -11.01 -16.90
N ILE A 182 -22.85 -10.67 -17.12
CA ILE A 182 -23.97 -11.49 -16.65
C ILE A 182 -24.07 -12.73 -17.53
N HIS A 183 -23.88 -12.58 -18.84
CA HIS A 183 -23.77 -13.71 -19.76
C HIS A 183 -22.65 -14.68 -19.39
N ARG A 184 -21.44 -14.19 -19.08
CA ARG A 184 -20.33 -15.05 -18.60
C ARG A 184 -20.71 -15.83 -17.34
N ASN A 185 -21.42 -15.19 -16.41
CA ASN A 185 -21.88 -15.82 -15.17
C ASN A 185 -22.87 -16.96 -15.43
N LEU A 186 -23.89 -16.70 -16.27
CA LEU A 186 -24.90 -17.68 -16.66
C LEU A 186 -24.29 -18.85 -17.44
N GLN A 187 -23.37 -18.57 -18.36
CA GLN A 187 -22.67 -19.60 -19.14
C GLN A 187 -21.87 -20.52 -18.22
N LEU A 188 -21.03 -19.96 -17.35
CA LEU A 188 -20.25 -20.75 -16.39
C LEU A 188 -21.16 -21.62 -15.50
N LEU A 189 -22.26 -21.07 -14.99
CA LEU A 189 -23.21 -21.84 -14.17
C LEU A 189 -23.85 -22.98 -14.97
N LYS A 190 -24.22 -22.74 -16.22
CA LYS A 190 -24.79 -23.76 -17.11
C LYS A 190 -23.81 -24.90 -17.32
N GLU A 191 -22.55 -24.59 -17.59
CA GLU A 191 -21.50 -25.62 -17.79
C GLU A 191 -21.27 -26.43 -16.52
N MET A 192 -21.14 -25.76 -15.36
CA MET A 192 -20.99 -26.46 -14.08
C MET A 192 -22.18 -27.38 -13.79
N ARG A 193 -23.41 -26.95 -14.09
CA ARG A 193 -24.62 -27.76 -13.88
C ARG A 193 -24.77 -28.92 -14.87
N ALA A 194 -24.15 -28.85 -16.05
CA ALA A 194 -24.17 -29.94 -17.02
C ALA A 194 -23.32 -31.14 -16.58
N LEU A 195 -22.40 -30.93 -15.64
CA LEU A 195 -21.49 -31.94 -15.10
C LEU A 195 -22.16 -32.69 -13.93
N PRO A 196 -22.22 -34.05 -13.96
CA PRO A 196 -22.82 -34.86 -12.91
C PRO A 196 -22.24 -34.61 -11.50
N GLU A 197 -20.97 -34.23 -11.42
CA GLU A 197 -20.22 -34.04 -10.18
C GLU A 197 -20.77 -32.87 -9.35
N PHE A 198 -21.34 -31.87 -10.00
CA PHE A 198 -21.94 -30.69 -9.37
C PHE A 198 -23.44 -30.87 -9.09
N GLN A 199 -24.00 -32.05 -9.31
CA GLN A 199 -25.38 -32.34 -8.94
C GLN A 199 -25.58 -32.18 -7.42
N GLY A 200 -26.56 -31.35 -7.04
CA GLY A 200 -26.88 -31.03 -5.64
C GLY A 200 -26.02 -29.92 -5.03
N PHE A 201 -25.11 -29.29 -5.79
CA PHE A 201 -24.42 -28.09 -5.34
C PHE A 201 -25.31 -26.85 -5.43
N ASP A 202 -25.24 -25.99 -4.42
CA ASP A 202 -25.71 -24.61 -4.56
C ASP A 202 -24.65 -23.71 -5.24
N THR A 203 -25.10 -22.59 -5.79
CA THR A 203 -24.24 -21.67 -6.54
C THR A 203 -23.14 -21.02 -5.69
N ARG A 204 -23.31 -20.94 -4.37
CA ARG A 204 -22.30 -20.37 -3.46
C ARG A 204 -21.22 -21.40 -3.15
N GLN A 205 -21.57 -22.68 -3.03
CA GLN A 205 -20.59 -23.76 -2.93
C GLN A 205 -19.84 -23.98 -4.24
N MET A 206 -20.53 -23.88 -5.38
CA MET A 206 -19.86 -23.86 -6.70
C MET A 206 -18.81 -22.74 -6.78
N ALA A 207 -19.17 -21.52 -6.36
CA ALA A 207 -18.22 -20.41 -6.35
C ALA A 207 -17.11 -20.57 -5.29
N SER A 208 -17.42 -21.14 -4.13
CA SER A 208 -16.43 -21.40 -3.06
C SER A 208 -15.39 -22.40 -3.52
N PHE A 209 -15.82 -23.52 -4.11
CA PHE A 209 -14.93 -24.48 -4.78
C PHE A 209 -14.02 -23.80 -5.80
N LEU A 210 -14.57 -23.00 -6.72
CA LEU A 210 -13.78 -22.29 -7.73
C LEU A 210 -12.72 -21.37 -7.10
N TYR A 211 -13.09 -20.57 -6.09
CA TYR A 211 -12.14 -19.69 -5.42
C TYR A 211 -11.17 -20.42 -4.50
N ASP A 212 -11.57 -21.55 -3.92
CA ASP A 212 -10.73 -22.30 -2.99
C ASP A 212 -9.67 -23.11 -3.72
N CYS A 213 -10.05 -23.77 -4.81
CA CYS A 213 -9.14 -24.62 -5.56
C CYS A 213 -8.39 -23.84 -6.65
N PHE A 214 -9.01 -22.79 -7.21
CA PHE A 214 -8.51 -22.11 -8.41
C PHE A 214 -8.49 -20.59 -8.31
N SER A 215 -8.28 -20.02 -7.12
CA SER A 215 -8.33 -18.56 -6.94
C SER A 215 -7.48 -17.77 -7.97
N PRO A 216 -8.06 -16.82 -8.73
CA PRO A 216 -7.32 -15.99 -9.69
C PRO A 216 -6.45 -14.90 -9.02
N LYS A 217 -6.47 -14.79 -7.68
CA LYS A 217 -5.57 -13.97 -6.86
C LYS A 217 -4.86 -14.88 -5.85
N PRO A 218 -3.58 -14.63 -5.50
CA PRO A 218 -2.91 -15.41 -4.45
C PRO A 218 -3.69 -15.31 -3.13
N LYS A 219 -4.04 -16.45 -2.52
CA LYS A 219 -4.82 -16.48 -1.27
C LYS A 219 -4.07 -15.76 -0.13
N HIS A 220 -4.70 -14.72 0.45
CA HIS A 220 -4.44 -14.32 1.83
C HIS A 220 -5.23 -15.26 2.75
N VAL A 221 -4.53 -16.00 3.61
CA VAL A 221 -5.17 -16.76 4.69
C VAL A 221 -5.31 -15.81 5.88
N GLY A 222 -6.55 -15.42 6.20
CA GLY A 222 -6.89 -14.75 7.46
C GLY A 222 -6.91 -15.75 8.62
N PRO A 223 -6.94 -15.27 9.88
CA PRO A 223 -6.87 -16.13 11.05
C PRO A 223 -8.08 -17.08 11.11
N ILE A 224 -7.77 -18.34 11.41
CA ILE A 224 -8.73 -19.42 11.64
C ILE A 224 -9.37 -19.20 13.02
N GLU A 225 -10.70 -19.14 13.08
CA GLU A 225 -11.42 -19.25 14.35
C GLU A 225 -11.23 -20.66 14.92
N ILE A 226 -10.62 -20.76 16.08
CA ILE A 226 -10.49 -22.00 16.83
C ILE A 226 -11.80 -22.20 17.60
N LYS A 227 -12.58 -23.23 17.22
CA LYS A 227 -13.61 -23.79 18.11
C LYS A 227 -12.89 -24.60 19.18
N ASP A 228 -12.84 -24.09 20.40
CA ASP A 228 -12.43 -24.85 21.57
C ASP A 228 -13.60 -25.76 22.02
N GLU A 229 -13.48 -27.05 21.73
CA GLU A 229 -14.11 -28.10 22.54
C GLU A 229 -13.18 -28.40 23.72
N LEU A 230 -13.42 -27.79 24.88
CA LEU A 230 -12.98 -28.32 26.17
C LEU A 230 -14.03 -27.95 27.23
N GLU A 231 -14.76 -28.96 27.67
CA GLU A 231 -15.66 -28.94 28.81
C GLU A 231 -14.89 -28.61 30.10
N GLY A 232 -15.48 -27.79 31.00
CA GLY A 232 -15.09 -27.78 32.42
C GLY A 232 -15.00 -26.41 33.11
N GLU A 233 -16.12 -26.04 33.75
CA GLU A 233 -16.22 -25.34 35.05
C GLU A 233 -16.17 -23.79 35.19
N SER A 234 -17.22 -23.33 35.90
CA SER A 234 -17.47 -22.08 36.64
C SER A 234 -18.02 -20.86 35.86
N GLN A 235 -19.32 -20.62 36.05
CA GLN A 235 -20.16 -19.58 35.43
C GLN A 235 -19.94 -18.14 35.96
N ASP A 236 -19.00 -17.90 36.88
CA ASP A 236 -18.82 -16.57 37.48
C ASP A 236 -17.75 -15.71 36.77
N ASN A 237 -16.75 -16.31 36.11
CA ASN A 237 -15.72 -15.54 35.38
C ASN A 237 -16.23 -14.92 34.06
N ALA A 238 -17.30 -15.46 33.47
CA ALA A 238 -17.81 -15.01 32.17
C ALA A 238 -18.48 -13.61 32.25
N LYS A 239 -19.12 -13.27 33.37
CA LYS A 239 -19.79 -11.97 33.54
C LYS A 239 -18.80 -10.83 33.76
N GLU A 240 -17.68 -11.10 34.42
CA GLU A 240 -16.66 -10.09 34.68
C GLU A 240 -15.81 -9.81 33.42
N LEU A 241 -15.54 -10.84 32.62
CA LEU A 241 -14.88 -10.72 31.32
C LEU A 241 -15.74 -9.95 30.30
N GLN A 242 -17.05 -10.18 30.28
CA GLN A 242 -17.98 -9.51 29.36
C GLN A 242 -18.14 -8.02 29.68
N ALA A 243 -18.13 -7.64 30.96
CA ALA A 243 -18.09 -6.23 31.38
C ALA A 243 -16.75 -5.53 31.07
N GLN A 244 -15.65 -6.27 31.04
CA GLN A 244 -14.32 -5.78 30.67
C GLN A 244 -14.19 -5.59 29.15
N VAL A 245 -14.77 -6.48 28.35
CA VAL A 245 -14.85 -6.37 26.89
C VAL A 245 -15.70 -5.16 26.48
N GLU A 246 -16.87 -4.96 27.10
CA GLU A 246 -17.73 -3.79 26.80
C GLU A 246 -17.08 -2.44 27.16
N ARG A 247 -16.24 -2.40 28.21
CA ARG A 247 -15.43 -1.20 28.55
C ARG A 247 -14.31 -0.96 27.54
N THR A 248 -13.72 -2.02 27.00
CA THR A 248 -12.63 -1.94 26.01
C THR A 248 -13.15 -1.56 24.63
N GLU A 249 -14.33 -2.07 24.23
CA GLU A 249 -15.01 -1.70 22.98
C GLU A 249 -15.51 -0.24 22.97
N ARG A 250 -15.97 0.28 24.13
CA ARG A 250 -16.33 1.70 24.25
C ARG A 250 -15.13 2.65 24.15
N ALA A 251 -13.93 2.21 24.51
CA ALA A 251 -12.70 2.99 24.34
C ALA A 251 -12.19 2.99 22.88
N ALA A 252 -12.42 1.90 22.14
CA ALA A 252 -11.98 1.74 20.74
C ALA A 252 -12.84 2.48 19.70
N LEU A 253 -14.07 2.89 20.04
CA LEU A 253 -15.01 3.57 19.14
C LEU A 253 -14.85 5.09 19.06
N ALA A 254 -13.82 5.67 19.68
CA ALA A 254 -13.69 7.12 19.78
C ALA A 254 -13.02 7.81 18.57
N HIS A 255 -12.09 7.22 17.81
CA HIS A 255 -11.33 7.95 16.77
C HIS A 255 -11.11 7.12 15.49
N VAL A 256 -11.97 7.26 14.48
CA VAL A 256 -11.63 6.98 13.06
C VAL A 256 -12.48 7.85 12.12
N GLU A 257 -11.87 8.90 11.55
CA GLU A 257 -12.36 9.59 10.34
C GLU A 257 -11.67 9.03 9.08
N PRO A 258 -12.35 8.85 7.92
CA PRO A 258 -11.67 8.51 6.67
C PRO A 258 -11.47 9.73 5.75
N GLN A 259 -10.20 10.03 5.43
CA GLN A 259 -9.80 10.97 4.37
C GLN A 259 -9.74 10.27 2.99
N LEU A 260 -10.27 10.94 1.96
CA LEU A 260 -10.25 10.52 0.56
C LEU A 260 -9.09 11.21 -0.19
N VAL A 261 -8.19 10.42 -0.79
CA VAL A 261 -7.24 10.90 -1.82
C VAL A 261 -7.75 10.48 -3.20
N THR A 262 -7.81 11.44 -4.13
CA THR A 262 -8.16 11.25 -5.54
C THR A 262 -6.94 11.45 -6.43
N GLY A 263 -6.73 10.60 -7.43
CA GLY A 263 -6.23 11.04 -8.74
C GLY A 263 -4.95 10.41 -9.28
N LEU A 264 -5.16 9.46 -10.20
CA LEU A 264 -4.30 9.00 -11.30
C LEU A 264 -3.17 9.95 -11.76
N GLU A 265 -1.94 9.49 -11.61
CA GLU A 265 -0.86 9.41 -12.62
C GLU A 265 0.16 8.40 -12.06
N GLY A 266 0.76 7.57 -12.92
CA GLY A 266 1.65 6.49 -12.50
C GLY A 266 2.93 7.02 -11.85
N HIS A 267 2.89 7.21 -10.54
CA HIS A 267 4.03 7.53 -9.69
C HIS A 267 4.44 6.30 -8.86
N PRO A 268 5.72 6.17 -8.46
CA PRO A 268 6.13 5.14 -7.52
C PRO A 268 5.28 5.24 -6.24
N GLU A 269 4.85 4.09 -5.72
CA GLU A 269 3.99 3.98 -4.55
C GLU A 269 4.67 4.66 -3.35
N LEU A 270 4.25 5.88 -3.03
CA LEU A 270 4.51 6.49 -1.75
C LEU A 270 3.52 5.88 -0.75
N GLU A 271 4.08 5.32 0.32
CA GLU A 271 3.39 4.53 1.32
C GLU A 271 2.39 5.43 2.07
N SER A 272 1.10 5.07 2.10
CA SER A 272 0.08 5.83 2.85
C SER A 272 0.19 5.54 4.34
N GLU A 273 0.40 6.57 5.16
CA GLU A 273 0.51 6.48 6.62
C GLU A 273 -0.86 6.62 7.31
N GLU A 274 -1.08 5.88 8.40
CA GLU A 274 -2.13 6.14 9.38
C GLU A 274 -1.47 6.89 10.56
N GLU A 275 -1.87 8.14 10.82
CA GLU A 275 -1.31 8.98 11.89
C GLU A 275 -1.94 8.65 13.25
N GLU A 276 -1.14 8.41 14.29
CA GLU A 276 -1.58 8.47 15.69
C GLU A 276 -1.36 9.91 16.21
N GLU A 277 -2.42 10.56 16.69
CA GLU A 277 -2.38 11.94 17.20
C GLU A 277 -1.71 12.02 18.59
N GLU A 278 -0.47 12.53 18.66
CA GLU A 278 0.12 13.00 19.92
C GLU A 278 -0.42 14.41 20.26
N ALA A 279 -0.70 14.66 21.54
CA ALA A 279 -1.19 15.95 22.02
C ALA A 279 -0.15 17.07 21.81
N VAL A 280 -0.40 17.94 20.83
CA VAL A 280 0.42 19.10 20.51
C VAL A 280 0.05 20.26 21.45
N PRO A 281 1.02 20.98 22.07
CA PRO A 281 0.72 22.16 22.88
C PRO A 281 0.05 23.27 22.05
N ASP A 282 -0.75 24.12 22.72
CA ASP A 282 -1.52 25.20 22.08
C ASP A 282 -0.68 26.04 21.12
N ALA A 283 -1.15 26.14 19.87
CA ALA A 283 -0.45 26.85 18.80
C ALA A 283 -0.38 28.35 19.08
N LYS A 284 0.80 28.95 18.86
CA LYS A 284 0.99 30.40 18.98
C LYS A 284 0.30 31.13 17.81
N PRO A 285 -0.37 32.27 18.06
CA PRO A 285 -1.00 33.04 17.00
C PRO A 285 0.05 33.58 16.02
N VAL A 286 -0.24 33.44 14.73
CA VAL A 286 0.60 33.94 13.63
C VAL A 286 0.08 35.29 13.19
N LEU A 287 0.97 36.27 13.03
CA LEU A 287 0.61 37.59 12.51
C LEU A 287 0.39 37.50 10.98
N SER A 288 -0.82 37.79 10.54
CA SER A 288 -1.17 37.97 9.14
C SER A 288 -1.62 39.40 8.86
N GLN A 289 -1.26 39.92 7.71
CA GLN A 289 -1.66 41.25 7.24
C GLN A 289 -2.18 41.14 5.81
N ALA A 290 -3.41 41.59 5.58
CA ALA A 290 -3.91 41.80 4.23
C ALA A 290 -3.16 42.99 3.59
N ARG A 291 -2.64 42.78 2.39
CA ARG A 291 -1.95 43.79 1.58
C ARG A 291 -2.28 43.57 0.12
N ASP A 292 -3.22 44.33 -0.38
CA ASP A 292 -3.63 44.19 -1.77
C ASP A 292 -2.69 45.00 -2.66
N TRP A 293 -2.27 44.37 -3.75
CA TRP A 293 -1.42 45.00 -4.76
C TRP A 293 -2.05 44.83 -6.14
N THR A 294 -1.93 45.85 -6.97
CA THR A 294 -2.27 45.73 -8.38
C THR A 294 -1.22 44.89 -9.10
N ILE A 295 -1.57 44.35 -10.28
CA ILE A 295 -0.64 43.56 -11.09
C ILE A 295 0.60 44.40 -11.46
N SER A 296 0.41 45.69 -11.74
CA SER A 296 1.50 46.65 -11.99
C SER A 296 2.50 46.73 -10.84
N VAL A 297 2.01 46.84 -9.60
CA VAL A 297 2.87 46.92 -8.41
C VAL A 297 3.58 45.59 -8.14
N LEU A 298 2.89 44.46 -8.32
CA LEU A 298 3.50 43.13 -8.18
C LEU A 298 4.65 42.94 -9.17
N ARG A 299 4.46 43.36 -10.42
CA ARG A 299 5.51 43.33 -11.45
C ARG A 299 6.71 44.19 -11.07
N GLU A 300 6.48 45.43 -10.63
CA GLU A 300 7.55 46.32 -10.20
C GLU A 300 8.35 45.72 -9.02
N LYS A 301 7.66 45.08 -8.07
CA LYS A 301 8.29 44.39 -6.94
C LYS A 301 9.14 43.20 -7.39
N MET A 302 8.73 42.49 -8.42
CA MET A 302 9.55 41.42 -9.03
C MET A 302 10.79 41.99 -9.69
N ASP A 303 10.64 43.05 -10.49
CA ASP A 303 11.75 43.71 -11.20
C ASP A 303 12.81 44.24 -10.20
N ARG A 304 12.37 44.67 -9.02
CA ARG A 304 13.23 45.08 -7.88
C ARG A 304 13.73 43.93 -7.00
N ASN A 305 13.46 42.67 -7.37
CA ASN A 305 13.82 41.46 -6.61
C ASN A 305 13.31 41.45 -5.15
N GLN A 306 12.14 42.06 -4.91
CA GLN A 306 11.44 42.10 -3.62
C GLN A 306 10.46 40.94 -3.45
N ILE A 307 9.93 40.42 -4.58
CA ILE A 307 9.08 39.24 -4.64
C ILE A 307 9.72 38.26 -5.63
N ASP A 308 9.93 37.02 -5.19
CA ASP A 308 10.34 35.92 -6.08
C ASP A 308 9.13 35.01 -6.35
N LEU A 309 8.64 35.01 -7.59
CA LEU A 309 7.54 34.14 -8.02
C LEU A 309 8.02 32.75 -8.48
N GLN A 310 9.31 32.61 -8.80
CA GLN A 310 9.86 31.36 -9.32
C GLN A 310 11.20 31.02 -8.66
N PRO A 311 11.20 30.88 -7.33
CA PRO A 311 12.41 30.48 -6.63
C PRO A 311 12.84 29.08 -7.05
N LYS A 312 14.16 28.84 -7.04
CA LYS A 312 14.79 27.55 -7.45
C LYS A 312 14.23 26.32 -6.74
N TYR A 313 13.66 26.50 -5.54
CA TYR A 313 13.09 25.44 -4.71
C TYR A 313 11.60 25.16 -4.99
N GLN A 314 10.94 25.94 -5.86
CA GLN A 314 9.57 25.67 -6.30
C GLN A 314 9.56 24.94 -7.64
N ARG A 315 8.51 24.12 -7.87
CA ARG A 315 8.36 23.40 -9.13
C ARG A 315 8.16 24.36 -10.31
N GLU A 316 8.47 23.88 -11.50
CA GLU A 316 8.19 24.62 -12.72
C GLU A 316 6.70 24.92 -12.90
N TYR A 317 6.40 25.89 -13.77
CA TYR A 317 5.04 26.33 -14.06
C TYR A 317 4.21 25.21 -14.73
N VAL A 318 3.42 24.49 -13.94
CA VAL A 318 2.63 23.31 -14.36
C VAL A 318 1.38 23.65 -15.16
N TRP A 319 0.88 24.89 -15.08
CA TRP A 319 -0.30 25.31 -15.86
C TRP A 319 -0.04 25.36 -17.37
N ARG A 320 1.22 25.28 -17.83
CA ARG A 320 1.55 25.11 -19.26
C ARG A 320 0.93 23.84 -19.85
N LEU A 321 0.73 22.79 -19.04
CA LEU A 321 0.13 21.52 -19.47
C LEU A 321 -1.40 21.58 -19.59
N LYS A 322 -2.05 22.66 -19.10
CA LYS A 322 -3.49 22.87 -19.12
C LYS A 322 -3.82 24.30 -19.58
N PRO A 323 -3.67 24.61 -20.88
CA PRO A 323 -3.75 25.99 -21.41
C PRO A 323 -5.10 26.69 -21.19
N GLU A 324 -6.16 25.94 -20.88
CA GLU A 324 -7.45 26.51 -20.44
C GLU A 324 -7.39 27.20 -19.08
N LEU A 325 -6.55 26.77 -18.13
CA LEU A 325 -6.50 27.35 -16.78
C LEU A 325 -5.93 28.78 -16.79
N PRO A 326 -4.81 29.07 -17.48
CA PRO A 326 -4.30 30.43 -17.64
C PRO A 326 -5.34 31.38 -18.25
N SER A 327 -5.99 30.95 -19.33
CA SER A 327 -6.95 31.79 -20.07
C SER A 327 -8.21 32.07 -19.25
N ARG A 328 -8.72 31.09 -18.49
CA ARG A 328 -9.86 31.30 -17.57
C ARG A 328 -9.55 32.27 -16.43
N LEU A 329 -8.32 32.32 -15.95
CA LEU A 329 -7.92 33.29 -14.94
C LEU A 329 -8.00 34.72 -15.50
N ILE A 330 -7.49 34.94 -16.72
CA ILE A 330 -7.60 36.24 -17.37
C ILE A 330 -9.05 36.60 -17.68
N GLU A 331 -9.85 35.63 -18.14
CA GLU A 331 -11.30 35.80 -18.35
C GLU A 331 -12.01 36.27 -17.07
N SER A 332 -11.63 35.68 -15.93
CA SER A 332 -12.20 36.04 -14.63
C SER A 332 -11.91 37.50 -14.26
N LEU A 333 -10.68 37.98 -14.50
CA LEU A 333 -10.33 39.39 -14.28
C LEU A 333 -11.11 40.33 -15.20
N LEU A 334 -11.22 39.99 -16.48
CA LEU A 334 -11.97 40.81 -17.44
C LEU A 334 -13.47 40.87 -17.13
N LEU A 335 -14.01 39.86 -16.45
CA LEU A 335 -15.41 39.77 -16.03
C LEU A 335 -15.67 40.23 -14.58
N ASP A 336 -14.67 40.80 -13.89
CA ASP A 336 -14.75 41.19 -12.47
C ASP A 336 -15.15 40.03 -11.53
N ILE A 337 -14.81 38.80 -11.91
CA ILE A 337 -15.04 37.61 -11.09
C ILE A 337 -13.91 37.54 -10.05
N PRO A 338 -14.23 37.48 -8.74
CA PRO A 338 -13.21 37.44 -7.69
C PRO A 338 -12.37 36.17 -7.80
N ILE A 339 -11.05 36.34 -7.74
CA ILE A 339 -10.08 35.25 -7.74
C ILE A 339 -9.65 34.91 -6.30
N PRO A 340 -9.26 33.65 -6.02
CA PRO A 340 -8.77 33.28 -4.69
C PRO A 340 -7.54 34.11 -4.28
N PRO A 341 -7.41 34.46 -2.97
CA PRO A 341 -6.29 35.25 -2.49
C PRO A 341 -4.94 34.56 -2.74
N VAL A 342 -3.88 35.36 -2.78
CA VAL A 342 -2.51 34.84 -2.79
C VAL A 342 -1.91 34.97 -1.40
N TYR A 343 -1.15 33.98 -0.98
CA TYR A 343 -0.51 33.96 0.34
C TYR A 343 0.99 34.15 0.16
N LEU A 344 1.56 35.12 0.85
CA LEU A 344 2.99 35.43 0.80
C LEU A 344 3.63 35.24 2.18
N GLY A 345 4.80 34.62 2.22
CA GLY A 345 5.61 34.47 3.41
C GLY A 345 6.69 35.53 3.45
N LYS A 346 6.82 36.22 4.58
CA LYS A 346 7.88 37.20 4.77
C LYS A 346 9.21 36.50 5.11
N LEU A 347 10.26 36.87 4.40
CA LEU A 347 11.63 36.41 4.64
C LEU A 347 12.43 37.39 5.50
N PRO A 348 13.51 36.92 6.16
CA PRO A 348 14.54 37.79 6.70
C PRO A 348 15.02 38.79 5.64
N GLY A 349 15.12 40.07 6.01
CA GLY A 349 15.48 41.15 5.07
C GLY A 349 14.31 41.76 4.30
N GLY A 350 13.05 41.36 4.58
CA GLY A 350 11.85 42.02 4.06
C GLY A 350 11.43 41.61 2.66
N LYS A 351 12.09 40.61 2.06
CA LYS A 351 11.63 39.95 0.84
C LYS A 351 10.38 39.12 1.10
N LEU A 352 9.60 38.87 0.06
CA LEU A 352 8.40 38.06 0.10
C LEU A 352 8.54 36.84 -0.82
N ASP A 353 8.15 35.67 -0.33
CA ASP A 353 8.00 34.47 -1.14
C ASP A 353 6.54 34.10 -1.29
N VAL A 354 6.18 33.52 -2.42
CA VAL A 354 4.83 33.00 -2.62
C VAL A 354 4.66 31.66 -1.91
N ILE A 355 3.64 31.56 -1.04
CA ILE A 355 3.19 30.34 -0.37
C ILE A 355 2.15 29.62 -1.23
N ASP A 356 1.11 30.35 -1.62
CA ASP A 356 0.05 29.89 -2.52
C ASP A 356 -0.31 31.00 -3.51
N GLY A 357 -0.72 30.59 -4.71
CA GLY A 357 -1.04 31.51 -5.80
C GLY A 357 0.09 31.72 -6.80
N GLN A 358 1.19 30.98 -6.69
CA GLN A 358 2.33 31.04 -7.62
C GLN A 358 1.88 30.91 -9.08
N GLN A 359 1.08 29.89 -9.40
CA GLN A 359 0.59 29.67 -10.77
C GLN A 359 -0.30 30.83 -11.24
N ARG A 360 -1.11 31.42 -10.35
CA ARG A 360 -1.94 32.58 -10.66
C ARG A 360 -1.06 33.79 -10.97
N LEU A 361 -0.15 34.16 -10.07
CA LEU A 361 0.75 35.30 -10.24
C LEU A 361 1.62 35.16 -11.49
N THR A 362 2.23 33.98 -11.70
CA THR A 362 3.03 33.71 -12.91
C THR A 362 2.20 33.80 -14.18
N THR A 363 0.94 33.34 -14.17
CA THR A 363 0.02 33.49 -15.31
C THR A 363 -0.19 34.96 -15.64
N LEU A 364 -0.53 35.77 -14.63
CA LEU A 364 -0.85 37.18 -14.81
C LEU A 364 0.34 37.95 -15.40
N ILE A 365 1.53 37.75 -14.84
CA ILE A 365 2.76 38.38 -15.31
C ILE A 365 3.12 37.91 -16.72
N ASN A 366 3.01 36.61 -17.01
CA ASN A 366 3.28 36.08 -18.34
C ASN A 366 2.31 36.62 -19.40
N PHE A 367 1.03 36.80 -19.05
CA PHE A 367 0.04 37.35 -19.97
C PHE A 367 0.34 38.82 -20.29
N VAL A 368 0.55 39.65 -19.27
CA VAL A 368 0.96 41.06 -19.43
C VAL A 368 2.27 41.17 -20.21
N GLY A 369 3.20 40.23 -20.01
CA GLY A 369 4.44 40.09 -20.76
C GLY A 369 4.29 39.52 -22.18
N ASN A 370 3.06 39.38 -22.69
CA ASN A 370 2.72 38.85 -24.02
C ASN A 370 3.33 37.47 -24.32
N LYS A 371 3.44 36.59 -23.30
CA LYS A 371 4.07 35.26 -23.45
C LYS A 371 3.13 34.19 -24.01
N PHE A 372 1.82 34.39 -23.94
CA PHE A 372 0.83 33.46 -24.49
C PHE A 372 -0.45 34.21 -24.90
N PRO A 373 -1.19 33.72 -25.92
CA PRO A 373 -2.50 34.24 -26.29
C PRO A 373 -3.62 33.57 -25.48
N LEU A 374 -4.77 34.25 -25.35
CA LEU A 374 -5.96 33.66 -24.73
C LEU A 374 -6.56 32.54 -25.59
N GLN A 375 -7.01 31.46 -24.95
CA GLN A 375 -7.59 30.31 -25.64
C GLN A 375 -8.74 29.69 -24.84
N LYS A 376 -9.70 29.06 -25.54
CA LYS A 376 -10.83 28.33 -24.94
C LYS A 376 -11.66 29.17 -23.94
N LEU A 377 -11.73 30.48 -24.15
CA LEU A 377 -12.61 31.39 -23.41
C LEU A 377 -14.08 31.00 -23.64
N VAL A 378 -14.90 31.05 -22.58
CA VAL A 378 -16.32 30.66 -22.65
C VAL A 378 -17.22 31.88 -22.73
N GLY A 379 -16.97 32.89 -21.89
CA GLY A 379 -17.73 34.14 -21.81
C GLY A 379 -17.24 35.21 -22.79
N LEU A 380 -15.93 35.27 -23.07
CA LEU A 380 -15.32 36.29 -23.94
C LEU A 380 -14.68 35.67 -25.20
N LYS A 381 -15.48 34.90 -25.96
CA LYS A 381 -14.99 34.12 -27.12
C LYS A 381 -14.26 34.94 -28.19
N SER A 382 -14.62 36.21 -28.36
CA SER A 382 -14.00 37.12 -29.33
C SER A 382 -12.54 37.45 -29.02
N LEU A 383 -12.11 37.26 -27.76
CA LEU A 383 -10.73 37.50 -27.34
C LEU A 383 -9.84 36.25 -27.47
N ASN A 384 -10.37 35.13 -27.95
CA ASN A 384 -9.55 33.96 -28.25
C ASN A 384 -8.54 34.29 -29.35
N GLY A 385 -7.27 33.98 -29.13
CA GLY A 385 -6.15 34.31 -30.00
C GLY A 385 -5.46 35.63 -29.65
N SER A 386 -6.08 36.49 -28.85
CA SER A 386 -5.53 37.79 -28.46
C SER A 386 -4.42 37.65 -27.42
N TYR A 387 -3.32 38.37 -27.63
CA TYR A 387 -2.32 38.66 -26.60
C TYR A 387 -2.75 39.91 -25.82
N PHE A 388 -2.06 40.19 -24.71
CA PHE A 388 -2.33 41.40 -23.90
C PHE A 388 -2.27 42.69 -24.72
N ARG A 389 -1.30 42.81 -25.64
CA ARG A 389 -1.16 43.96 -26.55
C ARG A 389 -2.30 44.12 -27.56
N ASP A 390 -3.07 43.06 -27.79
CA ASP A 390 -4.18 43.04 -28.76
C ASP A 390 -5.52 43.40 -28.09
N LEU A 391 -5.54 43.59 -26.76
CA LEU A 391 -6.71 44.04 -26.00
C LEU A 391 -6.90 45.56 -26.10
N SER A 392 -8.13 46.04 -25.89
CA SER A 392 -8.40 47.49 -25.83
C SER A 392 -7.70 48.15 -24.63
N GLU A 393 -7.43 49.45 -24.69
CA GLU A 393 -6.79 50.19 -23.59
C GLU A 393 -7.57 50.05 -22.26
N GLU A 394 -8.91 50.02 -22.35
CA GLU A 394 -9.79 49.78 -21.20
C GLU A 394 -9.57 48.38 -20.60
N GLN A 395 -9.50 47.33 -21.44
CA GLN A 395 -9.25 45.95 -21.00
C GLN A 395 -7.84 45.78 -20.42
N GLN A 396 -6.83 46.43 -21.02
CA GLN A 396 -5.46 46.41 -20.52
C GLN A 396 -5.37 47.06 -19.15
N SER A 397 -5.98 48.24 -18.99
CA SER A 397 -6.01 48.97 -17.72
C SER A 397 -6.74 48.14 -16.65
N LYS A 398 -7.87 47.54 -17.00
CA LYS A 398 -8.64 46.65 -16.11
C LYS A 398 -7.80 45.49 -15.57
N ILE A 399 -6.96 44.88 -16.40
CA ILE A 399 -6.06 43.82 -15.96
C ILE A 399 -4.93 44.39 -15.07
N LEU A 400 -4.24 45.44 -15.51
CA LEU A 400 -3.10 46.01 -14.81
C LEU A 400 -3.44 46.54 -13.41
N ASP A 401 -4.62 47.15 -13.29
CA ASP A 401 -5.10 47.79 -12.05
C ASP A 401 -5.96 46.85 -11.20
N ALA A 402 -6.18 45.60 -11.64
CA ALA A 402 -6.91 44.62 -10.87
C ALA A 402 -6.24 44.39 -9.50
N PRO A 403 -6.95 44.57 -8.37
CA PRO A 403 -6.41 44.32 -7.06
C PRO A 403 -6.27 42.82 -6.82
N ILE A 404 -5.06 42.37 -6.52
CA ILE A 404 -4.80 40.99 -6.13
C ILE A 404 -4.83 40.93 -4.61
N HIS A 405 -5.89 40.31 -4.08
CA HIS A 405 -6.04 40.14 -2.64
C HIS A 405 -4.88 39.28 -2.11
N SER A 406 -3.98 39.88 -1.33
CA SER A 406 -2.77 39.20 -0.86
C SER A 406 -2.67 39.21 0.65
N ILE A 407 -2.35 38.06 1.24
CA ILE A 407 -2.21 37.90 2.68
C ILE A 407 -0.73 37.63 2.97
N VAL A 408 -0.07 38.57 3.65
CA VAL A 408 1.32 38.42 4.07
C VAL A 408 1.34 37.79 5.46
N ILE A 409 2.06 36.68 5.58
CA ILE A 409 2.20 35.92 6.82
C ILE A 409 3.63 36.06 7.32
N ASP A 410 3.75 36.48 8.57
CA ASP A 410 5.02 36.52 9.30
C ASP A 410 5.08 35.33 10.27
N ALA A 411 5.67 34.22 9.81
CA ALA A 411 5.88 33.02 10.60
C ALA A 411 7.13 33.10 11.51
N GLY A 412 7.84 34.25 11.50
CA GLY A 412 9.14 34.39 12.14
C GLY A 412 10.16 33.38 11.63
N ASN A 413 11.08 32.97 12.51
CA ASN A 413 12.13 32.00 12.19
C ASN A 413 11.73 30.53 12.47
N ASN A 414 10.48 30.26 12.86
CA ASN A 414 10.03 28.89 13.15
C ASN A 414 9.67 28.16 11.85
N LEU A 415 10.57 27.28 11.40
CA LEU A 415 10.41 26.53 10.15
C LEU A 415 9.26 25.52 10.22
N ASN A 416 9.03 24.86 11.36
CA ASN A 416 7.93 23.90 11.51
C ASN A 416 6.57 24.60 11.40
N LEU A 417 6.42 25.75 12.09
CA LEU A 417 5.22 26.58 11.97
C LEU A 417 5.01 27.08 10.53
N ARG A 418 6.10 27.46 9.85
CA ARG A 418 6.05 27.83 8.44
C ARG A 418 5.58 26.65 7.57
N TYR A 419 6.05 25.44 7.83
CA TYR A 419 5.60 24.22 7.14
C TYR A 419 4.11 23.98 7.36
N GLU A 420 3.64 24.01 8.61
CA GLU A 420 2.22 23.81 8.93
C GLU A 420 1.31 24.85 8.29
N ILE A 421 1.72 26.13 8.31
CA ILE A 421 0.99 27.21 7.64
C ILE A 421 0.91 26.91 6.14
N PHE A 422 2.02 26.55 5.51
CA PHE A 422 2.08 26.27 4.08
C PHE A 422 1.17 25.08 3.75
N GLU A 423 1.25 23.98 4.51
CA GLU A 423 0.41 22.80 4.35
C GLU A 423 -1.08 23.15 4.48
N ARG A 424 -1.47 23.92 5.50
CA ARG A 424 -2.88 24.30 5.75
C ARG A 424 -3.46 25.17 4.64
N LEU A 425 -2.67 26.10 4.11
CA LEU A 425 -3.11 27.04 3.07
C LEU A 425 -3.10 26.43 1.68
N ASN A 426 -2.29 25.40 1.46
CA ASN A 426 -2.10 24.76 0.17
C ASN A 426 -3.22 23.77 -0.19
N ARG A 427 -4.48 24.27 -0.18
CA ARG A 427 -5.70 23.51 -0.52
C ARG A 427 -6.26 23.88 -1.90
N GLY A 428 -5.38 24.26 -2.83
CA GLY A 428 -5.74 24.58 -4.21
C GLY A 428 -5.92 23.35 -5.12
N SER A 429 -6.37 23.58 -6.36
CA SER A 429 -6.60 22.54 -7.38
C SER A 429 -5.32 21.81 -7.87
N MET A 430 -4.14 22.26 -7.46
CA MET A 430 -2.85 21.57 -7.64
C MET A 430 -1.96 21.79 -6.41
N SER A 431 -2.31 21.18 -5.27
CA SER A 431 -1.54 21.29 -4.04
C SER A 431 -0.09 20.80 -4.21
N LEU A 432 0.82 21.36 -3.40
CA LEU A 432 2.19 20.84 -3.27
C LEU A 432 2.14 19.55 -2.42
N ASN A 433 2.96 18.56 -2.77
CA ASN A 433 3.19 17.39 -1.92
C ASN A 433 4.15 17.73 -0.78
N GLU A 434 4.39 16.77 0.10
CA GLU A 434 5.22 16.97 1.28
C GLU A 434 6.65 17.39 0.93
N GLN A 435 7.29 16.75 -0.05
CA GLN A 435 8.64 17.11 -0.43
C GLN A 435 8.74 18.51 -1.09
N GLU A 436 7.74 18.88 -1.89
CA GLU A 436 7.59 20.24 -2.45
C GLU A 436 7.44 21.28 -1.32
N LEU A 437 6.67 20.97 -0.27
CA LEU A 437 6.57 21.80 0.93
C LEU A 437 7.90 21.88 1.69
N ARG A 438 8.58 20.74 1.91
CA ARG A 438 9.87 20.67 2.62
C ARG A 438 10.91 21.55 1.92
N THR A 439 10.98 21.46 0.60
CA THR A 439 11.95 22.25 -0.20
C THR A 439 11.65 23.74 -0.12
N CYS A 440 10.38 24.15 -0.01
CA CYS A 440 10.01 25.56 0.17
C CYS A 440 10.38 26.12 1.54
N VAL A 441 10.28 25.29 2.58
CA VAL A 441 10.45 25.68 3.98
C VAL A 441 11.91 25.56 4.42
N TYR A 442 12.52 24.39 4.24
CA TYR A 442 13.85 24.04 4.73
C TYR A 442 14.90 24.33 3.65
N ARG A 443 15.28 25.60 3.52
CA ARG A 443 16.28 26.05 2.53
C ARG A 443 17.70 25.95 3.06
N GLY A 444 18.64 25.79 2.15
CA GLY A 444 20.07 25.86 2.43
C GLY A 444 20.85 24.83 1.63
N LEU A 445 22.14 24.70 1.96
CA LEU A 445 23.09 23.86 1.24
C LEU A 445 22.64 22.39 1.13
N PHE A 446 21.95 21.87 2.14
CA PHE A 446 21.45 20.49 2.09
C PHE A 446 20.28 20.32 1.11
N ALA A 447 19.36 21.28 1.02
CA ALA A 447 18.31 21.25 0.01
C ALA A 447 18.88 21.37 -1.40
N ASP A 448 19.89 22.23 -1.59
CA ASP A 448 20.62 22.36 -2.85
C ASP A 448 21.34 21.06 -3.23
N LEU A 449 21.90 20.34 -2.25
CA LEU A 449 22.50 19.01 -2.44
C LEU A 449 21.47 18.00 -2.97
N LEU A 450 20.23 17.97 -2.46
CA LEU A 450 19.20 17.06 -2.96
C LEU A 450 18.90 17.31 -4.46
N ILE A 451 18.88 18.59 -4.87
CA ILE A 451 18.70 19.00 -6.27
C ILE A 451 19.91 18.60 -7.11
N GLU A 452 21.13 18.74 -6.60
CA GLU A 452 22.33 18.30 -7.30
C GLU A 452 22.30 16.77 -7.52
N LEU A 453 22.01 16.01 -6.45
CA LEU A 453 22.11 14.56 -6.44
C LEU A 453 21.08 13.89 -7.36
N GLU A 454 19.87 14.44 -7.49
CA GLU A 454 18.90 13.92 -8.44
C GLU A 454 19.47 14.00 -9.86
N ALA A 455 20.18 15.05 -10.24
CA ALA A 455 20.72 15.18 -11.60
C ALA A 455 21.98 14.32 -11.86
N THR A 456 22.50 13.59 -10.87
CA THR A 456 23.78 12.89 -11.03
C THR A 456 23.69 11.67 -11.97
N PRO A 457 24.72 11.40 -12.81
CA PRO A 457 24.69 10.29 -13.75
C PRO A 457 24.47 8.92 -13.11
N ILE A 458 25.00 8.69 -11.90
CA ILE A 458 24.83 7.41 -11.20
C ILE A 458 23.38 7.21 -10.74
N TRP A 459 22.74 8.25 -10.23
CA TRP A 459 21.35 8.19 -9.80
C TRP A 459 20.40 7.99 -10.97
N ARG A 460 20.65 8.65 -12.11
CA ARG A 460 19.94 8.41 -13.38
C ARG A 460 20.02 6.95 -13.84
N LYS A 461 21.19 6.33 -13.73
CA LYS A 461 21.37 4.90 -14.05
C LYS A 461 20.54 3.98 -13.15
N ILE A 462 20.47 4.28 -11.84
CA ILE A 462 19.68 3.50 -10.89
C ILE A 462 18.17 3.65 -11.13
N LYS A 463 17.72 4.88 -11.40
CA LYS A 463 16.31 5.16 -11.71
C LYS A 463 15.88 4.53 -13.04
N GLY A 464 16.76 4.54 -14.03
CA GLY A 464 16.48 4.10 -15.39
C GLY A 464 15.75 5.15 -16.23
N THR A 465 15.77 6.43 -15.81
CA THR A 465 15.21 7.58 -16.54
C THR A 465 16.31 8.60 -16.82
N ALA A 466 16.19 9.35 -17.92
CA ALA A 466 17.14 10.40 -18.27
C ALA A 466 16.93 11.68 -17.44
N GLU A 467 15.67 12.01 -17.17
CA GLU A 467 15.26 13.20 -16.42
C GLU A 467 14.67 12.83 -15.05
N PRO A 468 14.73 13.73 -14.06
CA PRO A 468 14.12 13.50 -12.76
C PRO A 468 12.60 13.39 -12.86
N GLU A 469 12.00 12.56 -12.03
CA GLU A 469 10.56 12.47 -11.89
C GLU A 469 9.96 13.81 -11.43
N PRO A 470 8.76 14.15 -11.93
CA PRO A 470 8.08 15.37 -11.54
C PRO A 470 7.70 15.35 -10.05
N ARG A 471 7.37 16.53 -9.53
CA ARG A 471 6.91 16.73 -8.13
C ARG A 471 7.92 16.28 -7.06
N PHE A 472 9.21 16.31 -7.37
CA PHE A 472 10.30 16.10 -6.41
C PHE A 472 10.28 14.72 -5.71
N ALA A 473 9.64 13.71 -6.31
CA ALA A 473 9.59 12.36 -5.73
C ALA A 473 10.98 11.80 -5.44
N GLU A 474 11.94 12.05 -6.34
CA GLU A 474 13.31 11.56 -6.17
C GLU A 474 14.09 12.29 -5.08
N ARG A 475 13.79 13.58 -4.85
CA ARG A 475 14.39 14.34 -3.74
C ARG A 475 13.97 13.77 -2.40
N GLU A 476 12.73 13.28 -2.29
CA GLU A 476 12.26 12.59 -1.07
C GLU A 476 12.98 11.27 -0.87
N MET A 477 13.20 10.50 -1.95
CA MET A 477 13.96 9.24 -1.86
C MET A 477 15.40 9.46 -1.40
N ILE A 478 16.06 10.51 -1.92
CA ILE A 478 17.42 10.89 -1.52
C ILE A 478 17.43 11.40 -0.07
N LEU A 479 16.46 12.23 0.31
CA LEU A 479 16.28 12.69 1.69
C LEU A 479 16.09 11.51 2.66
N ARG A 480 15.23 10.55 2.30
CA ARG A 480 14.99 9.32 3.05
C ARG A 480 16.26 8.53 3.26
N PHE A 481 17.09 8.37 2.22
CA PHE A 481 18.40 7.72 2.35
C PHE A 481 19.25 8.35 3.46
N PHE A 482 19.40 9.68 3.46
CA PHE A 482 20.23 10.37 4.45
C PHE A 482 19.64 10.25 5.87
N ALA A 483 18.33 10.46 6.00
CA ALA A 483 17.65 10.36 7.27
C ALA A 483 17.78 8.95 7.87
N LEU A 484 17.57 7.90 7.08
CA LEU A 484 17.74 6.51 7.55
C LEU A 484 19.22 6.19 7.84
N ALA A 485 20.16 6.62 6.99
CA ALA A 485 21.58 6.36 7.17
C ALA A 485 22.14 6.91 8.49
N GLN A 486 21.65 8.06 8.93
CA GLN A 486 22.17 8.74 10.11
C GLN A 486 21.30 8.58 11.35
N ARG A 487 19.99 8.33 11.19
CA ARG A 487 19.00 8.49 12.26
C ARG A 487 17.94 7.38 12.30
N ILE A 488 18.17 6.22 11.67
CA ILE A 488 17.24 5.07 11.73
C ILE A 488 16.78 4.74 13.15
N ASP A 489 17.65 4.94 14.15
CA ASP A 489 17.30 4.63 15.54
C ASP A 489 16.17 5.49 16.10
N ALA A 490 16.06 6.73 15.64
CA ALA A 490 15.02 7.69 16.02
C ALA A 490 13.73 7.53 15.21
N TYR A 491 13.67 6.61 14.25
CA TYR A 491 12.46 6.39 13.46
C TYR A 491 11.34 5.76 14.30
N SER A 492 10.19 6.43 14.37
CA SER A 492 9.02 6.00 15.15
C SER A 492 7.90 5.34 14.32
N GLY A 493 8.00 5.35 12.99
CA GLY A 493 6.94 4.88 12.09
C GLY A 493 6.14 5.99 11.40
N ASN A 494 6.46 7.26 11.67
CA ASN A 494 5.92 8.42 10.95
C ASN A 494 7.04 9.03 10.09
N LEU A 495 7.06 8.71 8.79
CA LEU A 495 8.08 9.17 7.84
C LEU A 495 7.98 10.68 7.65
N LYS A 496 6.78 11.23 7.57
CA LYS A 496 6.58 12.67 7.36
C LYS A 496 7.29 13.50 8.42
N LYS A 497 7.02 13.22 9.71
CA LYS A 497 7.66 13.85 10.86
C LYS A 497 9.16 13.59 10.87
N PHE A 498 9.57 12.34 10.63
CA PHE A 498 10.99 11.96 10.62
C PHE A 498 11.81 12.73 9.58
N LEU A 499 11.30 12.91 8.36
CA LEU A 499 11.96 13.67 7.30
C LEU A 499 11.95 15.18 7.57
N ASN A 500 10.88 15.70 8.17
CA ASN A 500 10.78 17.10 8.59
C ASN A 500 11.81 17.43 9.68
N ASP A 501 11.87 16.61 10.73
CA ASP A 501 12.83 16.74 11.83
C ASP A 501 14.27 16.64 11.29
N TYR A 502 14.53 15.73 10.34
CA TYR A 502 15.83 15.65 9.68
C TYR A 502 16.19 16.96 8.96
N MET A 503 15.29 17.51 8.14
CA MET A 503 15.55 18.76 7.42
C MET A 503 15.68 19.98 8.34
N GLY A 504 14.91 20.03 9.43
CA GLY A 504 14.91 21.16 10.37
C GLY A 504 16.10 21.16 11.31
N ASP A 505 16.38 20.02 11.94
CA ASP A 505 17.23 19.93 13.12
C ASP A 505 18.58 19.25 12.88
N TYR A 506 18.68 18.39 11.86
CA TYR A 506 19.85 17.51 11.68
C TYR A 506 20.61 17.72 10.36
N ALA A 507 19.97 18.24 9.33
CA ALA A 507 20.61 18.54 8.05
C ALA A 507 21.78 19.53 8.25
N PRO A 508 23.00 19.18 7.80
CA PRO A 508 24.17 20.02 8.04
C PRO A 508 24.07 21.34 7.29
N LYS A 509 24.69 22.38 7.86
CA LYS A 509 24.72 23.72 7.28
C LYS A 509 26.12 24.10 6.79
N GLU A 510 27.13 23.30 7.13
CA GLU A 510 28.53 23.53 6.82
C GLU A 510 28.92 22.86 5.48
N PRO A 511 29.61 23.58 4.56
CA PRO A 511 30.00 23.05 3.25
C PRO A 511 30.77 21.72 3.29
N ASP A 512 31.68 21.53 4.25
CA ASP A 512 32.51 20.32 4.35
C ASP A 512 31.67 19.07 4.70
N LYS A 513 30.67 19.25 5.56
CA LYS A 513 29.73 18.17 5.90
C LYS A 513 28.83 17.86 4.71
N ILE A 514 28.37 18.88 3.98
CA ILE A 514 27.59 18.72 2.74
C ILE A 514 28.37 17.92 1.71
N GLN A 515 29.65 18.25 1.52
CA GLN A 515 30.53 17.50 0.62
C GLN A 515 30.71 16.05 1.09
N SER A 516 30.82 15.82 2.40
CA SER A 516 30.91 14.46 2.96
C SER A 516 29.65 13.64 2.70
N LEU A 517 28.46 14.24 2.84
CA LEU A 517 27.18 13.60 2.51
C LEU A 517 27.06 13.30 1.02
N ARG A 518 27.49 14.23 0.17
CA ARG A 518 27.56 14.04 -1.28
C ARG A 518 28.39 12.80 -1.63
N GLN A 519 29.59 12.68 -1.07
CA GLN A 519 30.47 11.53 -1.32
C GLN A 519 29.87 10.24 -0.77
N MET A 520 29.28 10.26 0.43
CA MET A 520 28.60 9.11 1.01
C MET A 520 27.49 8.58 0.09
N PHE A 521 26.63 9.47 -0.42
CA PHE A 521 25.55 9.08 -1.32
C PHE A 521 26.08 8.52 -2.64
N LEU A 522 26.97 9.26 -3.31
CA LEU A 522 27.52 8.84 -4.60
C LEU A 522 28.22 7.48 -4.49
N GLN A 523 29.05 7.30 -3.46
CA GLN A 523 29.75 6.04 -3.23
C GLN A 523 28.77 4.88 -2.97
N THR A 524 27.71 5.13 -2.21
CA THR A 524 26.69 4.10 -1.93
C THR A 524 25.93 3.73 -3.20
N MET A 525 25.54 4.72 -4.01
CA MET A 525 24.85 4.48 -5.28
C MET A 525 25.75 3.77 -6.29
N GLU A 526 27.03 4.11 -6.34
CA GLU A 526 28.02 3.36 -7.14
C GLU A 526 28.14 1.91 -6.69
N ASN A 527 28.15 1.65 -5.38
CA ASN A 527 28.18 0.30 -4.83
C ASN A 527 26.90 -0.47 -5.19
N VAL A 528 25.72 0.14 -5.01
CA VAL A 528 24.43 -0.44 -5.41
C VAL A 528 24.45 -0.80 -6.90
N TYR A 529 24.86 0.13 -7.76
CA TYR A 529 24.93 -0.11 -9.19
C TYR A 529 25.98 -1.16 -9.58
N ALA A 530 27.12 -1.21 -8.89
CA ALA A 530 28.14 -2.22 -9.12
C ALA A 530 27.64 -3.65 -8.83
N VAL A 531 26.76 -3.79 -7.84
CA VAL A 531 26.15 -5.09 -7.49
C VAL A 531 24.98 -5.42 -8.41
N PHE A 532 24.04 -4.49 -8.59
CA PHE A 532 22.73 -4.78 -9.18
C PHE A 532 22.60 -4.36 -10.65
N GLY A 533 23.41 -3.41 -11.12
CA GLY A 533 23.32 -2.87 -12.49
C GLY A 533 21.96 -2.25 -12.76
N ALA A 534 21.32 -2.64 -13.86
CA ALA A 534 19.96 -2.22 -14.21
C ALA A 534 18.90 -2.64 -13.18
N GLU A 535 19.19 -3.65 -12.35
CA GLU A 535 18.29 -4.15 -11.29
C GLU A 535 18.40 -3.36 -9.97
N SER A 536 19.10 -2.23 -9.99
CA SER A 536 19.18 -1.33 -8.84
C SER A 536 17.79 -0.81 -8.47
N GLY A 537 17.45 -0.85 -7.18
CA GLY A 537 16.12 -0.49 -6.68
C GLY A 537 15.00 -1.39 -7.23
N ARG A 538 15.29 -2.63 -7.66
CA ARG A 538 14.28 -3.61 -8.10
C ARG A 538 14.13 -4.75 -7.09
N LEU A 539 12.91 -5.26 -6.98
CA LEU A 539 12.61 -6.46 -6.21
C LEU A 539 12.84 -7.71 -7.06
N PHE A 540 13.27 -8.79 -6.42
CA PHE A 540 13.38 -10.10 -7.05
C PHE A 540 12.29 -11.03 -6.52
N THR A 541 11.58 -11.71 -7.41
CA THR A 541 10.53 -12.66 -7.07
C THR A 541 10.83 -14.00 -7.71
N ARG A 542 10.73 -15.10 -6.96
CA ARG A 542 10.56 -16.43 -7.59
C ARG A 542 9.13 -16.46 -8.11
N GLY A 543 8.92 -16.93 -9.34
CA GLY A 543 7.60 -16.97 -9.95
C GLY A 543 6.56 -17.56 -8.99
N SER A 544 5.30 -17.11 -9.09
CA SER A 544 4.26 -17.71 -8.27
C SER A 544 4.10 -19.19 -8.63
N THR A 545 3.48 -19.96 -7.74
CA THR A 545 3.10 -21.37 -7.96
C THR A 545 2.31 -21.61 -9.26
N LEU A 546 1.78 -20.55 -9.90
CA LEU A 546 1.01 -20.59 -11.14
C LEU A 546 1.85 -20.42 -12.42
N LYS A 547 3.09 -19.93 -12.33
CA LYS A 547 4.08 -19.94 -13.42
C LYS A 547 5.48 -20.11 -12.82
N PRO A 548 5.90 -21.35 -12.53
CA PRO A 548 7.26 -21.59 -12.06
C PRO A 548 8.23 -21.36 -13.22
N THR A 549 8.79 -20.16 -13.33
CA THR A 549 10.09 -20.03 -14.03
C THR A 549 11.14 -20.56 -13.06
N ALA A 550 11.89 -21.57 -13.49
CA ALA A 550 12.94 -22.19 -12.67
C ALA A 550 14.00 -21.19 -12.15
N GLU A 551 14.05 -19.98 -12.72
CA GLU A 551 15.11 -18.99 -12.50
C GLU A 551 14.66 -17.69 -11.78
N GLY A 552 13.36 -17.55 -11.43
CA GLY A 552 12.81 -16.31 -10.85
C GLY A 552 12.85 -15.10 -11.82
N ARG A 553 12.42 -13.91 -11.37
CA ARG A 553 12.41 -12.68 -12.18
C ARG A 553 12.59 -11.42 -11.34
N TRP A 554 13.21 -10.40 -11.95
CA TRP A 554 13.23 -9.04 -11.41
C TRP A 554 11.96 -8.29 -11.79
N GLU A 555 11.44 -7.49 -10.87
CA GLU A 555 10.32 -6.60 -11.14
C GLU A 555 10.79 -5.38 -11.95
N PRO A 556 10.04 -4.97 -13.01
CA PRO A 556 10.48 -3.86 -13.85
C PRO A 556 10.34 -2.49 -13.15
N LYS A 557 9.44 -2.38 -12.16
CA LYS A 557 9.12 -1.13 -11.48
C LYS A 557 10.16 -0.82 -10.39
N PHE A 558 10.60 0.43 -10.32
CA PHE A 558 11.43 0.91 -9.22
C PHE A 558 10.68 0.81 -7.89
N SER A 559 11.32 0.21 -6.89
CA SER A 559 10.79 0.05 -5.54
C SER A 559 11.67 0.78 -4.54
N ILE A 560 11.08 1.70 -3.77
CA ILE A 560 11.79 2.39 -2.68
C ILE A 560 12.23 1.40 -1.60
N SER A 561 11.43 0.35 -1.35
CA SER A 561 11.76 -0.73 -0.42
C SER A 561 12.98 -1.52 -0.86
N ALA A 562 13.09 -1.82 -2.15
CA ALA A 562 14.30 -2.43 -2.70
C ALA A 562 15.52 -1.52 -2.52
N LEU A 563 15.38 -0.21 -2.80
CA LEU A 563 16.47 0.74 -2.60
C LEU A 563 16.88 0.82 -1.13
N ASP A 564 15.95 0.88 -0.18
CA ASP A 564 16.25 0.91 1.26
C ASP A 564 17.11 -0.30 1.68
N ILE A 565 16.76 -1.49 1.20
CA ILE A 565 17.48 -2.74 1.49
C ILE A 565 18.88 -2.72 0.87
N GLN A 566 18.98 -2.38 -0.41
CA GLN A 566 20.24 -2.39 -1.14
C GLN A 566 21.19 -1.30 -0.62
N ALA A 567 20.69 -0.08 -0.43
CA ALA A 567 21.48 1.05 0.04
C ALA A 567 21.85 0.91 1.52
N GLY A 568 20.92 0.48 2.39
CA GLY A 568 21.20 0.24 3.81
C GLY A 568 22.28 -0.81 4.06
N ALA A 569 22.37 -1.82 3.18
CA ALA A 569 23.41 -2.84 3.26
C ALA A 569 24.79 -2.38 2.74
N LEU A 570 24.83 -1.46 1.79
CA LEU A 570 26.05 -1.03 1.09
C LEU A 570 26.58 0.35 1.52
N VAL A 571 25.81 1.11 2.30
CA VAL A 571 26.24 2.39 2.86
C VAL A 571 27.45 2.20 3.79
N GLY A 572 28.48 3.01 3.57
CA GLY A 572 29.74 2.97 4.32
C GLY A 572 30.70 1.84 3.92
N GLN A 573 30.36 1.01 2.93
CA GLN A 573 31.26 -0.05 2.43
C GLN A 573 32.22 0.47 1.36
N THR A 574 33.45 -0.06 1.34
CA THR A 574 34.44 0.37 0.35
C THR A 574 34.14 -0.23 -1.04
N PRO A 575 34.28 0.54 -2.14
CA PRO A 575 33.98 0.04 -3.48
C PRO A 575 34.85 -1.14 -3.92
N ALA A 576 36.08 -1.26 -3.41
CA ALA A 576 36.95 -2.40 -3.70
C ALA A 576 36.35 -3.71 -3.15
N GLN A 577 35.93 -3.72 -1.88
CA GLN A 577 35.34 -4.89 -1.23
C GLN A 577 33.98 -5.27 -1.83
N VAL A 578 33.14 -4.27 -2.15
CA VAL A 578 31.84 -4.49 -2.77
C VAL A 578 31.99 -5.09 -4.17
N ARG A 579 32.88 -4.53 -5.01
CA ARG A 579 33.11 -5.05 -6.37
C ARG A 579 33.65 -6.49 -6.36
N ALA A 580 34.57 -6.80 -5.45
CA ALA A 580 35.10 -8.16 -5.31
C ALA A 580 34.02 -9.20 -4.94
N ASN A 581 32.96 -8.78 -4.23
CA ASN A 581 31.90 -9.66 -3.74
C ASN A 581 30.55 -9.44 -4.43
N ALA A 582 30.49 -8.67 -5.52
CA ALA A 582 29.25 -8.20 -6.11
C ALA A 582 28.29 -9.35 -6.49
N ALA A 583 28.81 -10.42 -7.10
CA ALA A 583 28.01 -11.60 -7.45
C ALA A 583 27.42 -12.30 -6.22
N ARG A 584 28.22 -12.46 -5.15
CA ARG A 584 27.78 -13.09 -3.89
C ARG A 584 26.71 -12.25 -3.21
N ILE A 585 26.90 -10.93 -3.14
CA ILE A 585 25.92 -10.00 -2.57
C ILE A 585 24.61 -10.03 -3.35
N LYS A 586 24.66 -10.03 -4.69
CA LYS A 586 23.46 -10.11 -5.53
C LYS A 586 22.68 -11.41 -5.30
N GLN A 587 23.37 -12.55 -5.23
CA GLN A 587 22.75 -13.85 -4.93
C GLN A 587 22.14 -13.87 -3.53
N ALA A 588 22.86 -13.35 -2.53
CA ALA A 588 22.37 -13.25 -1.16
C ALA A 588 21.12 -12.36 -1.07
N TYR A 589 21.05 -11.27 -1.83
CA TYR A 589 19.86 -10.42 -1.91
C TYR A 589 18.65 -11.19 -2.47
N MET A 590 18.83 -11.93 -3.56
CA MET A 590 17.76 -12.75 -4.15
C MET A 590 17.27 -13.80 -3.17
N LEU A 591 18.17 -14.48 -2.44
CA LEU A 591 17.77 -15.42 -1.40
C LEU A 591 17.07 -14.70 -0.24
N TYR A 592 17.60 -13.56 0.21
CA TYR A 592 17.04 -12.78 1.31
C TYR A 592 15.58 -12.41 1.05
N LEU A 593 15.26 -11.91 -0.16
CA LEU A 593 13.88 -11.58 -0.54
C LEU A 593 12.97 -12.80 -0.67
N THR A 594 13.49 -13.96 -1.05
CA THR A 594 12.66 -15.14 -1.38
C THR A 594 12.54 -16.14 -0.23
N ALA A 595 13.46 -16.13 0.73
CA ALA A 595 13.51 -17.06 1.85
C ALA A 595 13.11 -16.44 3.19
N ASN A 596 13.05 -15.10 3.30
CA ASN A 596 12.67 -14.43 4.54
C ASN A 596 11.20 -13.94 4.48
N PRO A 597 10.27 -14.58 5.21
CA PRO A 597 8.86 -14.14 5.20
C PRO A 597 8.67 -12.75 5.84
N GLN A 598 9.51 -12.36 6.80
CA GLN A 598 9.41 -11.06 7.46
C GLN A 598 9.79 -9.91 6.52
N ILE A 599 10.79 -10.10 5.63
CA ILE A 599 11.09 -9.05 4.64
C ILE A 599 9.99 -8.94 3.60
N LEU A 600 9.39 -10.06 3.18
CA LEU A 600 8.24 -10.04 2.28
C LEU A 600 7.07 -9.28 2.89
N GLU A 601 6.79 -9.48 4.17
CA GLU A 601 5.78 -8.71 4.90
C GLU A 601 6.18 -7.23 5.01
N ALA A 602 7.42 -6.91 5.36
CA ALA A 602 7.91 -5.53 5.45
C ALA A 602 7.90 -4.76 4.11
N ILE A 603 7.90 -5.47 2.98
CA ILE A 603 7.78 -4.89 1.64
C ILE A 603 6.30 -4.75 1.23
N THR A 604 5.41 -5.61 1.71
CA THR A 604 4.02 -5.73 1.20
C THR A 604 2.95 -5.18 2.14
N LYS A 605 3.11 -5.27 3.46
CA LYS A 605 2.13 -4.83 4.46
C LYS A 605 2.66 -3.67 5.27
N ARG A 606 1.93 -2.55 5.28
CA ARG A 606 2.25 -1.32 6.02
C ARG A 606 3.76 -1.01 6.00
N PRO A 607 4.36 -0.87 4.81
CA PRO A 607 5.81 -0.80 4.68
C PRO A 607 6.43 0.38 5.46
N ALA A 608 5.68 1.44 5.72
CA ALA A 608 6.11 2.60 6.52
C ALA A 608 6.24 2.30 8.02
N ALA A 609 5.73 1.18 8.52
CA ALA A 609 5.80 0.83 9.94
C ALA A 609 7.26 0.82 10.43
N LYS A 610 7.46 1.18 11.70
CA LYS A 610 8.77 1.27 12.34
C LYS A 610 9.61 0.01 12.13
N GLU A 611 9.07 -1.15 12.49
CA GLU A 611 9.78 -2.43 12.40
C GLU A 611 10.03 -2.84 10.95
N ALA A 612 9.08 -2.60 10.04
CA ALA A 612 9.24 -2.88 8.62
C ALA A 612 10.39 -2.04 8.01
N THR A 613 10.44 -0.74 8.30
CA THR A 613 11.49 0.16 7.81
C THR A 613 12.86 -0.20 8.39
N ARG A 614 12.93 -0.53 9.69
CA ARG A 614 14.18 -0.98 10.32
C ARG A 614 14.67 -2.30 9.74
N LEU A 615 13.77 -3.27 9.52
CA LEU A 615 14.11 -4.56 8.92
C LEU A 615 14.63 -4.39 7.48
N ARG A 616 14.00 -3.51 6.68
CA ARG A 616 14.48 -3.19 5.34
C ARG A 616 15.88 -2.57 5.38
N TRP A 617 16.09 -1.57 6.22
CA TRP A 617 17.35 -0.82 6.27
C TRP A 617 18.52 -1.62 6.87
N LEU A 618 18.28 -2.39 7.93
CA LEU A 618 19.32 -3.06 8.72
C LEU A 618 19.42 -4.56 8.47
N GLY A 619 18.34 -5.23 8.09
CA GLY A 619 18.28 -6.69 8.05
C GLY A 619 19.26 -7.31 7.06
N PHE A 620 19.30 -6.80 5.82
CA PHE A 620 20.21 -7.33 4.80
C PHE A 620 21.68 -6.90 5.02
N LYS A 621 21.92 -5.83 5.79
CA LYS A 621 23.27 -5.34 6.09
C LYS A 621 24.12 -6.38 6.80
N LEU A 622 23.52 -7.18 7.68
CA LEU A 622 24.22 -8.24 8.41
C LEU A 622 24.75 -9.32 7.47
N GLU A 623 23.95 -9.72 6.47
CA GLU A 623 24.35 -10.72 5.49
C GLU A 623 25.48 -10.19 4.58
N VAL A 624 25.41 -8.93 4.17
CA VAL A 624 26.49 -8.30 3.42
C VAL A 624 27.77 -8.21 4.24
N GLN A 625 27.68 -7.83 5.53
CA GLN A 625 28.86 -7.79 6.41
C GLN A 625 29.54 -9.15 6.56
N LYS A 626 28.78 -10.25 6.66
CA LYS A 626 29.33 -11.62 6.68
C LYS A 626 30.11 -11.93 5.41
N ILE A 627 29.54 -11.61 4.24
CA ILE A 627 30.17 -11.81 2.93
C ILE A 627 31.47 -11.00 2.83
N LEU A 628 31.44 -9.73 3.23
CA LEU A 628 32.60 -8.83 3.15
C LEU A 628 33.70 -9.18 4.15
N ALA A 629 33.36 -9.79 5.29
CA ALA A 629 34.32 -10.24 6.30
C ALA A 629 35.05 -11.55 5.92
N GLY A 630 34.85 -12.08 4.71
CA GLY A 630 35.50 -13.30 4.24
C GLY A 630 35.09 -14.55 5.02
N HIS A 631 33.97 -14.49 5.76
CA HIS A 631 33.38 -15.68 6.34
C HIS A 631 32.69 -16.38 5.17
N ASP A 632 33.25 -17.50 4.72
CA ASP A 632 32.73 -18.26 3.59
C ASP A 632 31.30 -18.72 3.86
N SER A 633 30.34 -17.93 3.39
CA SER A 633 29.05 -18.41 2.98
C SER A 633 29.26 -19.11 1.62
N ASP A 634 29.62 -20.38 1.66
CA ASP A 634 29.52 -21.27 0.50
C ASP A 634 28.06 -21.27 0.03
N TYR A 635 27.77 -20.46 -0.99
CA TYR A 635 26.56 -20.58 -1.80
C TYR A 635 26.72 -21.65 -2.89
N SER A 636 27.88 -22.31 -2.95
CA SER A 636 28.10 -23.56 -3.67
C SER A 636 27.79 -24.75 -2.77
N ALA A 637 26.95 -25.64 -3.29
CA ALA A 637 26.64 -26.97 -2.78
C ALA A 637 27.58 -27.53 -1.69
N GLY A 638 27.09 -27.58 -0.45
CA GLY A 638 27.64 -28.43 0.62
C GLY A 638 28.79 -27.83 1.45
N GLY A 639 28.48 -26.97 2.42
CA GLY A 639 29.40 -26.53 3.46
C GLY A 639 28.65 -26.17 4.76
N THR A 640 29.11 -26.67 5.90
CA THR A 640 28.39 -26.66 7.20
C THR A 640 28.29 -25.27 7.83
N HIS A 641 27.14 -24.62 7.63
CA HIS A 641 26.66 -23.45 8.37
C HIS A 641 26.48 -23.81 9.86
N ASP A 642 26.99 -23.00 10.80
CA ASP A 642 26.76 -23.15 12.26
C ASP A 642 25.57 -22.28 12.69
N PRO A 643 24.34 -22.81 12.73
CA PRO A 643 23.14 -22.01 12.96
C PRO A 643 23.03 -21.52 14.42
N LEU A 644 23.89 -22.03 15.31
CA LEU A 644 23.90 -21.69 16.73
C LEU A 644 24.66 -20.38 17.01
N LYS A 645 25.68 -20.08 16.20
CA LYS A 645 26.34 -18.76 16.21
C LYS A 645 25.39 -17.66 15.70
N ASP A 646 24.63 -17.94 14.66
CA ASP A 646 23.63 -17.00 14.12
C ASP A 646 22.52 -16.70 15.12
N ALA A 647 22.04 -17.71 15.86
CA ALA A 647 21.04 -17.53 16.91
C ALA A 647 21.51 -16.55 18.00
N LYS A 648 22.78 -16.64 18.42
CA LYS A 648 23.36 -15.74 19.44
C LYS A 648 23.44 -14.30 18.97
N LEU A 649 23.82 -14.08 17.72
CA LEU A 649 23.94 -12.73 17.15
C LEU A 649 22.57 -12.06 17.00
N LEU A 650 21.57 -12.80 16.51
CA LEU A 650 20.18 -12.31 16.38
C LEU A 650 19.58 -11.90 17.74
N LEU A 651 19.94 -12.61 18.82
CA LEU A 651 19.50 -12.31 20.17
C LEU A 651 20.19 -11.05 20.77
N GLN A 652 21.41 -10.73 20.35
CA GLN A 652 22.13 -9.53 20.77
C GLN A 652 21.50 -8.26 20.17
N ILE A 653 20.96 -8.35 18.95
CA ILE A 653 20.31 -7.24 18.23
C ILE A 653 18.80 -7.14 18.47
N GLY A 654 18.25 -7.93 19.39
CA GLY A 654 16.85 -7.86 19.82
C GLY A 654 15.85 -8.66 18.97
N LEU A 655 16.31 -9.43 17.99
CA LEU A 655 15.45 -10.26 17.12
C LEU A 655 15.22 -11.65 17.74
N VAL A 656 14.37 -11.70 18.76
CA VAL A 656 14.14 -12.88 19.61
C VAL A 656 13.61 -14.09 18.83
N GLU A 657 12.57 -13.91 18.02
CA GLU A 657 11.96 -15.01 17.25
C GLU A 657 12.92 -15.56 16.17
N ALA A 658 13.63 -14.68 15.47
CA ALA A 658 14.62 -15.07 14.47
C ALA A 658 15.78 -15.87 15.10
N ALA A 659 16.20 -15.50 16.32
CA ALA A 659 17.18 -16.25 17.08
C ALA A 659 16.67 -17.66 17.44
N GLY A 660 15.40 -17.79 17.83
CA GLY A 660 14.76 -19.08 18.12
C GLY A 660 14.67 -20.01 16.91
N ILE A 661 14.32 -19.47 15.73
CA ILE A 661 14.30 -20.25 14.47
C ILE A 661 15.70 -20.80 14.17
N ARG A 662 16.75 -19.96 14.24
CA ARG A 662 18.12 -20.36 13.93
C ARG A 662 18.67 -21.39 14.93
N ALA A 663 18.39 -21.21 16.23
CA ALA A 663 18.75 -22.20 17.25
C ALA A 663 18.09 -23.56 16.97
N GLY A 664 16.83 -23.56 16.51
CA GLY A 664 16.13 -24.79 16.19
C GLY A 664 16.60 -25.46 14.89
N VAL A 665 17.09 -24.71 13.91
CA VAL A 665 17.76 -25.29 12.73
C VAL A 665 19.07 -25.98 13.12
N ALA A 666 19.84 -25.41 14.06
CA ALA A 666 21.04 -26.07 14.61
C ALA A 666 20.69 -27.42 15.26
N LEU A 667 19.63 -27.43 16.09
CA LEU A 667 19.13 -28.63 16.73
C LEU A 667 18.68 -29.68 15.70
N GLU A 668 17.86 -29.28 14.72
CA GLU A 668 17.32 -30.18 13.69
C GLU A 668 18.43 -30.85 12.87
N ASN A 669 19.41 -30.07 12.40
CA ASN A 669 20.53 -30.58 11.64
C ASN A 669 21.36 -31.57 12.46
N HIS A 670 21.60 -31.26 13.73
CA HIS A 670 22.37 -32.12 14.62
C HIS A 670 21.66 -33.46 14.88
N LEU A 671 20.36 -33.43 15.19
CA LEU A 671 19.58 -34.66 15.44
C LEU A 671 19.48 -35.54 14.20
N LYS A 672 19.26 -34.97 13.01
CA LYS A 672 19.21 -35.72 11.76
C LYS A 672 20.54 -36.43 11.46
N ASN A 673 21.67 -35.77 11.72
CA ASN A 673 22.98 -36.39 11.56
C ASN A 673 23.27 -37.44 12.64
N LEU A 674 22.80 -37.20 13.87
CA LEU A 674 22.92 -38.16 14.96
C LEU A 674 22.14 -39.46 14.67
N CYS A 675 20.96 -39.36 14.05
CA CYS A 675 20.19 -40.52 13.57
C CYS A 675 20.95 -41.33 12.51
N LYS A 676 21.62 -40.66 11.56
CA LYS A 676 22.43 -41.31 10.52
C LYS A 676 23.67 -42.01 11.08
N GLN A 677 24.21 -41.53 12.19
CA GLN A 677 25.40 -42.09 12.83
C GLN A 677 25.11 -43.35 13.68
N GLN A 678 23.84 -43.66 13.96
CA GLN A 678 23.49 -44.86 14.70
C GLN A 678 23.83 -46.15 13.93
N ARG A 679 24.00 -47.27 14.65
CA ARG A 679 24.22 -48.59 14.05
C ARG A 679 23.19 -49.59 14.59
N PRO A 680 22.22 -50.05 13.78
CA PRO A 680 21.98 -49.67 12.39
C PRO A 680 21.54 -48.19 12.23
N PRO A 681 21.78 -47.54 11.07
CA PRO A 681 21.34 -46.18 10.82
C PRO A 681 19.83 -46.06 10.92
N ILE A 682 19.35 -44.99 11.54
CA ILE A 682 17.92 -44.67 11.55
C ILE A 682 17.61 -43.98 10.22
N GLU A 683 16.89 -44.67 9.33
CA GLU A 683 16.42 -44.10 8.08
C GLU A 683 15.33 -43.06 8.35
N LEU A 684 15.54 -41.84 7.83
CA LEU A 684 14.62 -40.72 7.93
C LEU A 684 14.27 -40.24 6.52
N GLU A 685 13.00 -39.95 6.27
CA GLU A 685 12.55 -39.31 5.03
C GLU A 685 12.83 -37.79 5.08
N ALA A 686 13.01 -37.16 3.92
CA ALA A 686 13.30 -35.72 3.84
C ALA A 686 12.21 -34.83 4.49
N LYS A 687 10.97 -35.34 4.59
CA LYS A 687 9.80 -34.67 5.19
C LYS A 687 9.65 -34.91 6.71
N ASP A 688 10.55 -35.68 7.33
CA ASP A 688 10.41 -36.00 8.74
C ASP A 688 10.72 -34.81 9.65
N THR A 689 9.82 -34.61 10.63
CA THR A 689 9.84 -33.49 11.56
C THR A 689 10.83 -33.71 12.70
N LEU A 690 11.21 -32.62 13.39
CA LEU A 690 12.00 -32.63 14.63
C LEU A 690 11.48 -33.65 15.65
N TRP A 691 10.14 -33.76 15.77
CA TRP A 691 9.48 -34.71 16.66
C TRP A 691 9.80 -36.17 16.30
N LYS A 692 9.73 -36.53 15.01
CA LYS A 692 10.06 -37.90 14.56
C LYS A 692 11.54 -38.24 14.79
N CYS A 693 12.43 -37.27 14.57
CA CYS A 693 13.86 -37.46 14.85
C CYS A 693 14.09 -37.72 16.35
N ASN A 694 13.46 -36.91 17.23
CA ASN A 694 13.57 -37.06 18.68
C ASN A 694 12.99 -38.39 19.17
N LEU A 695 11.84 -38.81 18.63
CA LEU A 695 11.20 -40.09 18.98
C LEU A 695 12.04 -41.29 18.53
N ALA A 696 12.64 -41.23 17.33
CA ALA A 696 13.50 -42.30 16.84
C ALA A 696 14.76 -42.47 17.69
N LEU A 697 15.38 -41.38 18.13
CA LEU A 697 16.54 -41.42 19.04
C LEU A 697 16.17 -41.96 20.42
N LYS A 698 14.96 -41.66 20.92
CA LYS A 698 14.44 -42.27 22.16
C LYS A 698 14.21 -43.77 22.00
N ASN A 699 13.56 -44.20 20.92
CA ASN A 699 13.28 -45.62 20.67
C ASN A 699 14.57 -46.43 20.48
N ALA A 700 15.61 -45.82 19.91
CA ALA A 700 16.94 -46.39 19.81
C ALA A 700 17.74 -46.32 21.13
N SER A 701 17.14 -45.88 22.24
CA SER A 701 17.78 -45.70 23.55
C SER A 701 19.00 -44.77 23.54
N VAL A 702 19.10 -43.86 22.58
CA VAL A 702 20.15 -42.82 22.49
C VAL A 702 19.84 -41.67 23.44
N PHE A 703 18.57 -41.34 23.59
CA PHE A 703 18.06 -40.37 24.54
C PHE A 703 17.26 -41.05 25.66
N ASP A 704 17.53 -40.64 26.90
CA ASP A 704 16.67 -40.96 28.03
C ASP A 704 15.39 -40.09 28.03
N ASN A 705 14.48 -40.35 28.98
CA ASN A 705 13.22 -39.60 29.09
C ASN A 705 13.45 -38.10 29.37
N ALA A 706 14.50 -37.72 30.10
CA ALA A 706 14.78 -36.33 30.41
C ALA A 706 15.29 -35.59 29.16
N GLN A 707 16.16 -36.22 28.37
CA GLN A 707 16.71 -35.68 27.13
C GLN A 707 15.65 -35.56 26.05
N PHE A 708 14.77 -36.55 25.93
CA PHE A 708 13.62 -36.49 25.03
C PHE A 708 12.73 -35.27 25.33
N LEU A 709 12.41 -35.02 26.61
CA LEU A 709 11.61 -33.87 27.03
C LEU A 709 12.33 -32.54 26.81
N GLN A 710 13.66 -32.47 27.02
CA GLN A 710 14.44 -31.28 26.72
C GLN A 710 14.43 -30.94 25.21
N VAL A 711 14.61 -31.93 24.35
CA VAL A 711 14.56 -31.74 22.90
C VAL A 711 13.14 -31.40 22.42
N GLN A 712 12.12 -31.96 23.06
CA GLN A 712 10.72 -31.61 22.80
C GLN A 712 10.45 -30.13 23.15
N TRP A 713 10.87 -29.68 24.33
CA TRP A 713 10.74 -28.28 24.74
C TRP A 713 11.44 -27.30 23.77
N MET A 714 12.65 -27.62 23.31
CA MET A 714 13.34 -26.81 22.29
C MET A 714 12.62 -26.82 20.94
N SER A 715 12.01 -27.94 20.57
CA SER A 715 11.20 -28.05 19.35
C SER A 715 9.94 -27.19 19.43
N ASP A 716 9.30 -27.13 20.60
CA ASP A 716 8.14 -26.29 20.86
C ASP A 716 8.50 -24.81 20.78
N ILE A 717 9.66 -24.40 21.32
CA ILE A 717 10.17 -23.03 21.17
C ILE A 717 10.41 -22.69 19.69
N ARG A 718 11.03 -23.59 18.92
CA ARG A 718 11.25 -23.37 17.48
C ARG A 718 9.93 -23.23 16.73
N ASN A 719 8.92 -24.03 17.06
CA ASN A 719 7.60 -23.94 16.43
C ASN A 719 6.89 -22.63 16.80
N ARG A 720 6.95 -22.22 18.07
CA ARG A 720 6.44 -20.91 18.52
C ARG A 720 7.18 -19.73 17.88
N SER A 721 8.47 -19.90 17.57
CA SER A 721 9.29 -18.88 16.89
C SER A 721 9.02 -18.79 15.39
N ALA A 722 8.53 -19.85 14.74
CA ALA A 722 8.39 -19.96 13.29
C ALA A 722 6.96 -19.74 12.77
N HIS A 723 5.94 -19.88 13.63
CA HIS A 723 4.54 -19.82 13.23
C HIS A 723 3.81 -18.64 13.88
N ALA A 724 3.34 -17.70 13.05
CA ALA A 724 2.49 -16.61 13.51
C ALA A 724 1.13 -17.16 14.01
N GLY A 725 0.81 -16.94 15.28
CA GLY A 725 -0.42 -17.42 15.93
C GLY A 725 -0.22 -18.27 17.19
N MET A 726 1.02 -18.62 17.55
CA MET A 726 1.34 -19.25 18.83
C MET A 726 1.78 -18.22 19.88
N ALA A 727 1.82 -18.62 21.16
CA ALA A 727 2.27 -17.75 22.25
C ALA A 727 3.70 -17.22 21.96
N PRO A 728 3.94 -15.90 22.09
CA PRO A 728 5.23 -15.29 21.74
C PRO A 728 6.35 -15.83 22.63
N VAL A 729 7.52 -16.05 22.03
CA VAL A 729 8.71 -16.53 22.74
C VAL A 729 9.43 -15.37 23.42
N THR A 730 9.81 -15.57 24.68
CA THR A 730 10.55 -14.57 25.45
C THR A 730 12.04 -14.64 25.17
N ARG A 731 12.73 -13.51 25.38
CA ARG A 731 14.20 -13.45 25.27
C ARG A 731 14.89 -14.51 26.14
N GLN A 732 14.37 -14.75 27.34
CA GLN A 732 14.93 -15.70 28.29
C GLN A 732 14.77 -17.14 27.82
N GLU A 733 13.61 -17.51 27.28
CA GLU A 733 13.39 -18.83 26.66
C GLU A 733 14.37 -19.11 25.51
N ILE A 734 14.68 -18.09 24.68
CA ILE A 734 15.65 -18.25 23.59
C ILE A 734 17.09 -18.33 24.11
N VAL A 735 17.47 -17.58 25.16
CA VAL A 735 18.78 -17.75 25.83
C VAL A 735 18.94 -19.20 26.32
N GLU A 736 17.91 -19.71 27.01
CA GLU A 736 17.91 -21.06 27.57
C GLU A 736 17.91 -22.14 26.47
N MET A 737 17.17 -21.92 25.38
CA MET A 737 17.18 -22.80 24.21
C MET A 737 18.58 -22.88 23.59
N ILE A 738 19.23 -21.74 23.34
CA ILE A 738 20.58 -21.72 22.77
C ILE A 738 21.57 -22.49 23.65
N ALA A 739 21.52 -22.29 24.97
CA ALA A 739 22.38 -23.02 25.91
C ALA A 739 22.14 -24.54 25.85
N LYS A 740 20.88 -24.98 25.85
CA LYS A 740 20.54 -26.41 25.79
C LYS A 740 20.88 -27.05 24.44
N VAL A 741 20.76 -26.32 23.33
CA VAL A 741 21.23 -26.80 22.01
C VAL A 741 22.75 -26.98 22.03
N GLN A 742 23.51 -26.07 22.65
CA GLN A 742 24.96 -26.24 22.83
C GLN A 742 25.30 -27.48 23.65
N ASP A 743 24.57 -27.73 24.73
CA ASP A 743 24.79 -28.90 25.59
C ASP A 743 24.53 -30.21 24.85
N ILE A 744 23.45 -30.30 24.06
CA ILE A 744 23.16 -31.49 23.24
C ILE A 744 24.26 -31.72 22.20
N VAL A 745 24.68 -30.67 21.49
CA VAL A 745 25.73 -30.77 20.47
C VAL A 745 27.07 -31.21 21.07
N ALA A 746 27.40 -30.72 22.28
CA ALA A 746 28.61 -31.12 22.98
C ALA A 746 28.53 -32.55 23.55
N LYS A 747 27.36 -32.97 24.04
CA LYS A 747 27.15 -34.30 24.63
C LYS A 747 27.12 -35.42 23.58
N TYR A 748 26.69 -35.11 22.36
CA TYR A 748 26.57 -36.08 21.25
C TYR A 748 27.38 -35.64 20.03
N PRO A 749 28.72 -35.65 20.09
CA PRO A 749 29.54 -35.21 18.98
C PRO A 749 29.33 -36.09 17.73
N LEU A 750 29.17 -35.43 16.58
CA LEU A 750 29.08 -36.11 15.31
C LEU A 750 30.49 -36.54 14.87
N SER A 751 30.64 -37.77 14.37
CA SER A 751 31.91 -38.23 13.79
C SER A 751 32.16 -37.50 12.46
N MET A 752 33.34 -36.89 12.29
CA MET A 752 33.76 -36.25 11.03
C MET A 752 33.75 -37.22 9.85
#